data_AF-A0A254RH99-F1
#
_entry.id   AF-A0A254RH99-F1
#
_cell.length_a   1.000
_cell.length_b   1.000
_cell.length_c   1.000
_cell.angle_alpha   90.00
_cell.angle_beta   90.00
_cell.angle_gamma   90.00
#
_symmetry.space_group_name_H-M   'P 1'
#
loop_
_entity.id
_entity.type
_entity.pdbx_description
1 polymer ?
#
loop_
_entity_poly.entity_id
_entity_poly.type
_entity_poly.pdbx_seq_one_letter_code
_entity_poly.pdbx_strand_id
1 'polypeptide(L)'
;MTFFSRKQNLSCIAPAMFFSGVCAVALSFGLSACASGDSPKPATESTAIPASVSGVTALPVDSMVPTTVFEMKVVDADRQVRVVSKPTLAALDFAAYFVNPIRLAGKDERPENYKGVKAGAKLAEYPFPMLDSLSEYEPAAVAGRQPMAWEPLSKILYAQTGNDSLAQMLGAIEAVKWDEPEVFRAFQSVSRLWGIPMSDGSVEWWAEVMPAPWTGRTAFYGRLKYASRGETAEVLNYYLTAEMNADDAMNWARTLSSYWYPTLNTDLEPHTPGSFWPEGSKMQPFAVMRGNPMGKPMWIAFEVPAFRLSAEQLRAKAVADSLAAAGEVVPVNRALDRDSSFRLSTIASLEGSCPANAETAKFRTALEKTLAKLPKEQNAWATAGASPAETFLWFRRNANYLLADKITGQDSLHNPLPRLLELKHYLDSIGVQLLVVPVPVKEEIYGERLVAGTPADLCVNPAGREFTREMLAAGLDVLDIYPALMAAKAGDEPPHFSYQRYDTHWALPGMLAAMEQLAARVTQYAWYGDAGAQPGSLNMQETTTMREGDLVAHLPDAEKAKYPADTLPVMKILKGSEPYKGGKNAPILLMGDSFTGVFESVDQKSGGPGSLLAYATGLDVQVLTSWGGGPGVYHRMMKMKKDMQSKRLVIYMMTARDFWQSPMEWDALR
;
A
#
# COMPACT_ATOMS: atom_id res chain seq x y z
N MET A 1 16.13 -9.14 45.47
CA MET A 1 16.48 -10.13 46.52
C MET A 1 17.88 -10.66 46.22
N THR A 2 18.77 -10.63 47.20
CA THR A 2 20.11 -11.25 47.16
C THR A 2 20.01 -12.75 47.45
N PHE A 3 20.92 -13.58 46.90
CA PHE A 3 21.63 -14.64 47.66
C PHE A 3 22.82 -15.25 46.86
N PHE A 4 24.04 -15.01 47.36
CA PHE A 4 25.32 -15.75 47.21
C PHE A 4 25.97 -15.94 45.81
N SER A 5 27.22 -15.47 45.55
CA SER A 5 28.56 -15.82 46.10
C SER A 5 29.27 -16.87 45.20
N ARG A 6 30.56 -16.81 44.84
CA ARG A 6 31.73 -16.41 45.65
C ARG A 6 33.00 -16.10 44.82
N LYS A 7 33.64 -14.95 45.12
CA LYS A 7 35.07 -14.55 45.03
C LYS A 7 36.08 -15.31 44.13
N GLN A 8 36.90 -14.53 43.41
CA GLN A 8 38.34 -14.42 43.71
C GLN A 8 38.87 -12.99 43.40
N ASN A 9 39.80 -12.49 44.23
CA ASN A 9 40.44 -11.16 44.10
C ASN A 9 41.81 -11.32 43.40
N LEU A 10 42.31 -10.37 42.60
CA LEU A 10 43.24 -9.26 42.92
C LEU A 10 43.75 -8.68 41.57
N SER A 11 44.29 -7.47 41.39
CA SER A 11 44.61 -6.34 42.30
C SER A 11 44.47 -4.98 41.56
N CYS A 12 44.86 -3.87 42.18
CA CYS A 12 44.87 -2.51 41.59
C CYS A 12 46.13 -2.21 40.75
N ILE A 13 46.03 -1.25 39.80
CA ILE A 13 46.88 -0.03 39.65
C ILE A 13 46.32 0.84 38.50
N ALA A 14 46.35 2.16 38.69
CA ALA A 14 46.23 3.22 37.67
C ALA A 14 47.48 4.13 37.84
N PRO A 15 47.95 4.96 36.87
CA PRO A 15 47.11 5.76 35.96
C PRO A 15 47.66 6.13 34.55
N ALA A 16 46.80 6.86 33.80
CA ALA A 16 47.10 7.99 32.88
C ALA A 16 47.66 7.81 31.43
N MET A 17 47.09 8.67 30.57
CA MET A 17 47.52 9.21 29.25
C MET A 17 47.35 8.40 27.94
N PHE A 18 46.43 8.95 27.11
CA PHE A 18 46.44 9.08 25.64
C PHE A 18 47.42 8.24 24.81
N PHE A 19 46.88 7.44 23.87
CA PHE A 19 47.17 7.58 22.44
C PHE A 19 46.05 6.97 21.58
N SER A 20 45.99 7.35 20.30
CA SER A 20 44.99 6.97 19.30
C SER A 20 44.95 5.47 18.98
N GLY A 21 43.76 4.91 18.76
CA GLY A 21 43.59 3.56 18.21
C GLY A 21 42.19 3.31 17.66
N VAL A 22 42.06 3.28 16.33
CA VAL A 22 40.87 2.74 15.65
C VAL A 22 40.86 1.22 15.84
N CYS A 23 39.82 0.68 16.46
CA CYS A 23 39.61 -0.78 16.55
C CYS A 23 38.18 -1.13 16.17
N ALA A 24 38.00 -1.57 14.93
CA ALA A 24 36.80 -2.27 14.52
C ALA A 24 36.80 -3.67 15.15
N VAL A 25 35.79 -3.99 15.97
CA VAL A 25 35.60 -5.33 16.52
C VAL A 25 34.68 -6.10 15.57
N ALA A 26 35.28 -6.89 14.67
CA ALA A 26 34.55 -7.87 13.89
C ALA A 26 34.15 -9.04 14.80
N LEU A 27 32.85 -9.17 15.09
CA LEU A 27 32.28 -10.33 15.79
C LEU A 27 31.90 -11.41 14.78
N SER A 28 32.91 -12.20 14.39
CA SER A 28 32.74 -13.36 13.51
C SER A 28 32.02 -14.51 14.23
N PHE A 29 30.70 -14.61 14.07
CA PHE A 29 29.97 -15.83 14.42
C PHE A 29 30.01 -16.83 13.27
N GLY A 30 30.80 -17.90 13.44
CA GLY A 30 30.91 -18.98 12.46
C GLY A 30 29.66 -19.86 12.42
N LEU A 31 28.97 -19.85 11.28
CA LEU A 31 27.91 -20.81 10.96
C LEU A 31 28.52 -22.16 10.57
N SER A 32 28.64 -23.08 11.52
CA SER A 32 28.87 -24.50 11.21
C SER A 32 27.58 -25.15 10.76
N ALA A 33 27.50 -25.48 9.47
CA ALA A 33 26.38 -26.21 8.90
C ALA A 33 26.39 -27.69 9.32
N CYS A 34 25.28 -28.15 9.91
CA CYS A 34 24.93 -29.57 10.00
C CYS A 34 23.51 -29.75 9.47
N ALA A 35 23.39 -30.22 8.22
CA ALA A 35 22.11 -30.50 7.60
C ALA A 35 21.70 -31.96 7.85
N SER A 36 20.63 -32.17 8.62
CA SER A 36 19.69 -33.31 8.45
C SER A 36 18.51 -33.17 9.43
N GLY A 37 17.31 -33.00 8.89
CA GLY A 37 16.07 -32.91 9.68
C GLY A 37 14.96 -32.29 8.87
N ASP A 38 14.00 -33.11 8.44
CA ASP A 38 12.83 -32.66 7.68
C ASP A 38 12.07 -31.58 8.47
N SER A 39 12.09 -30.37 7.93
CA SER A 39 11.40 -29.22 8.52
C SER A 39 9.93 -29.23 8.08
N PRO A 40 8.95 -29.22 9.01
CA PRO A 40 7.54 -29.19 8.63
C PRO A 40 7.20 -27.92 7.86
N LYS A 41 6.32 -28.00 6.85
CA LYS A 41 5.76 -26.82 6.19
C LYS A 41 5.14 -25.88 7.25
N PRO A 42 5.57 -24.60 7.33
CA PRO A 42 4.94 -23.65 8.23
C PRO A 42 3.53 -23.32 7.75
N ALA A 43 2.57 -23.27 8.68
CA ALA A 43 1.19 -22.90 8.38
C ALA A 43 1.08 -21.38 8.20
N THR A 44 0.74 -20.96 6.99
CA THR A 44 0.39 -19.55 6.69
C THR A 44 -1.02 -19.23 7.16
N GLU A 45 -1.17 -18.36 8.16
CA GLU A 45 -2.40 -17.60 8.39
C GLU A 45 -2.55 -16.49 7.32
N SER A 46 -2.72 -16.93 6.07
CA SER A 46 -3.65 -16.25 5.18
C SER A 46 -5.08 -16.55 5.65
N THR A 47 -6.11 -15.98 5.04
CA THR A 47 -7.48 -16.54 5.13
C THR A 47 -7.53 -17.87 4.38
N ALA A 48 -6.91 -18.90 4.98
CA ALA A 48 -6.97 -20.26 4.53
C ALA A 48 -8.40 -20.77 4.73
N ILE A 49 -8.97 -21.36 3.67
CA ILE A 49 -10.24 -22.08 3.77
C ILE A 49 -10.02 -23.19 4.81
N PRO A 50 -10.83 -23.30 5.87
CA PRO A 50 -10.62 -24.30 6.90
C PRO A 50 -10.66 -25.69 6.27
N ALA A 51 -9.59 -26.47 6.49
CA ALA A 51 -9.44 -27.77 5.85
C ALA A 51 -10.57 -28.73 6.26
N SER A 52 -11.14 -29.40 5.25
CA SER A 52 -12.20 -30.41 5.34
C SER A 52 -13.59 -29.95 5.82
N VAL A 53 -14.48 -29.76 4.83
CA VAL A 53 -15.89 -30.20 4.95
C VAL A 53 -16.14 -31.18 3.80
N SER A 54 -15.99 -32.48 4.08
CA SER A 54 -16.26 -33.54 3.11
C SER A 54 -17.74 -33.60 2.77
N GLY A 55 -18.11 -33.15 1.57
CA GLY A 55 -19.51 -33.13 1.13
C GLY A 55 -19.70 -32.41 -0.19
N VAL A 56 -19.20 -33.01 -1.29
CA VAL A 56 -19.44 -32.50 -2.65
C VAL A 56 -20.95 -32.54 -2.93
N THR A 57 -21.59 -31.40 -2.75
CA THR A 57 -22.89 -31.11 -3.36
C THR A 57 -22.58 -30.33 -4.62
N ALA A 58 -22.92 -30.89 -5.79
CA ALA A 58 -22.72 -30.18 -7.05
C ALA A 58 -23.44 -28.83 -6.99
N LEU A 59 -22.87 -27.80 -7.62
CA LEU A 59 -23.56 -26.52 -7.80
C LEU A 59 -24.97 -26.79 -8.35
N PRO A 60 -26.04 -26.21 -7.78
CA PRO A 60 -27.38 -26.42 -8.28
C PRO A 60 -27.44 -25.98 -9.75
N VAL A 61 -27.86 -26.91 -10.61
CA VAL A 61 -28.20 -26.59 -12.00
C VAL A 61 -29.45 -25.72 -11.97
N ASP A 62 -29.34 -24.54 -12.60
CA ASP A 62 -30.37 -23.52 -12.75
C ASP A 62 -31.03 -22.96 -11.48
N SER A 63 -30.94 -21.63 -11.35
CA SER A 63 -32.17 -20.85 -11.29
C SER A 63 -32.24 -19.96 -12.52
N MET A 64 -33.27 -20.11 -13.36
CA MET A 64 -33.55 -19.24 -14.52
C MET A 64 -34.00 -17.81 -14.12
N VAL A 65 -33.61 -17.35 -12.94
CA VAL A 65 -33.85 -15.99 -12.45
C VAL A 65 -32.60 -15.18 -12.78
N PRO A 66 -32.70 -14.01 -13.44
CA PRO A 66 -31.55 -13.14 -13.67
C PRO A 66 -30.86 -12.81 -12.33
N THR A 67 -29.63 -13.28 -12.15
CA THR A 67 -28.89 -13.08 -10.90
C THR A 67 -28.36 -11.65 -10.82
N THR A 68 -29.18 -10.73 -10.33
CA THR A 68 -28.75 -9.36 -9.98
C THR A 68 -27.80 -9.43 -8.79
N VAL A 69 -26.50 -9.44 -9.06
CA VAL A 69 -25.42 -9.53 -8.05
C VAL A 69 -25.45 -8.34 -7.09
N PHE A 70 -25.73 -7.14 -7.62
CA PHE A 70 -25.87 -5.91 -6.86
C PHE A 70 -26.78 -4.91 -7.55
N GLU A 71 -27.39 -4.00 -6.78
CA GLU A 71 -28.13 -2.84 -7.30
C GLU A 71 -27.21 -1.61 -7.32
N MET A 72 -27.15 -0.90 -8.46
CA MET A 72 -26.40 0.36 -8.59
C MET A 72 -27.31 1.56 -8.37
N LYS A 73 -27.00 2.41 -7.39
CA LYS A 73 -27.70 3.66 -7.11
C LYS A 73 -26.79 4.83 -7.41
N VAL A 74 -27.08 5.56 -8.48
CA VAL A 74 -26.41 6.83 -8.78
C VAL A 74 -27.03 7.90 -7.89
N VAL A 75 -26.22 8.56 -7.07
CA VAL A 75 -26.66 9.65 -6.18
C VAL A 75 -26.51 10.98 -6.93
N ASP A 76 -25.38 11.15 -7.60
CA ASP A 76 -25.07 12.24 -8.53
C ASP A 76 -23.89 11.81 -9.44
N ALA A 77 -23.27 12.78 -10.14
CA ALA A 77 -22.16 12.52 -11.05
C ALA A 77 -20.92 11.90 -10.39
N ASP A 78 -20.69 12.19 -9.10
CA ASP A 78 -19.45 11.83 -8.38
C ASP A 78 -19.70 10.80 -7.28
N ARG A 79 -20.96 10.52 -6.90
CA ARG A 79 -21.34 9.61 -5.82
C ARG A 79 -22.25 8.48 -6.29
N GLN A 80 -21.88 7.24 -6.00
CA GLN A 80 -22.73 6.05 -6.22
C GLN A 80 -22.73 5.13 -4.99
N VAL A 81 -23.81 4.37 -4.83
CA VAL A 81 -23.93 3.28 -3.84
C VAL A 81 -24.15 1.96 -4.56
N ARG A 82 -23.45 0.91 -4.09
CA ARG A 82 -23.50 -0.46 -4.59
C ARG A 82 -24.14 -1.33 -3.51
N VAL A 83 -25.38 -1.77 -3.73
CA VAL A 83 -26.15 -2.54 -2.75
C VAL A 83 -26.04 -4.03 -3.07
N VAL A 84 -25.34 -4.77 -2.22
CA VAL A 84 -25.08 -6.22 -2.35
C VAL A 84 -25.98 -6.98 -1.39
N SER A 85 -26.90 -7.80 -1.93
CA SER A 85 -27.90 -8.50 -1.12
C SER A 85 -27.34 -9.68 -0.32
N LYS A 86 -26.40 -10.43 -0.91
CA LYS A 86 -25.66 -11.52 -0.26
C LYS A 86 -24.18 -11.16 -0.24
N PRO A 87 -23.55 -10.97 0.93
CA PRO A 87 -22.18 -10.46 1.02
C PRO A 87 -21.14 -11.56 0.78
N THR A 88 -21.18 -12.23 -0.37
CA THR A 88 -20.10 -13.14 -0.75
C THR A 88 -18.95 -12.34 -1.35
N LEU A 89 -17.72 -12.86 -1.25
CA LEU A 89 -16.54 -12.16 -1.72
C LEU A 89 -16.64 -11.85 -3.23
N ALA A 90 -17.12 -12.80 -4.03
CA ALA A 90 -17.44 -12.60 -5.44
C ALA A 90 -18.44 -11.45 -5.71
N ALA A 91 -19.46 -11.29 -4.86
CA ALA A 91 -20.49 -10.27 -5.05
C ALA A 91 -19.97 -8.87 -4.69
N LEU A 92 -19.21 -8.74 -3.62
CA LEU A 92 -18.55 -7.49 -3.22
C LEU A 92 -17.47 -7.08 -4.24
N ASP A 93 -16.63 -8.01 -4.67
CA ASP A 93 -15.64 -7.79 -5.72
C ASP A 93 -16.29 -7.38 -7.04
N PHE A 94 -17.33 -8.08 -7.50
CA PHE A 94 -18.01 -7.69 -8.74
C PHE A 94 -18.68 -6.31 -8.60
N ALA A 95 -19.30 -6.00 -7.46
CA ALA A 95 -19.88 -4.69 -7.18
C ALA A 95 -18.85 -3.55 -7.17
N ALA A 96 -17.63 -3.84 -6.73
CA ALA A 96 -16.50 -2.92 -6.78
C ALA A 96 -15.93 -2.77 -8.19
N TYR A 97 -15.65 -3.86 -8.91
CA TYR A 97 -14.89 -3.81 -10.16
C TYR A 97 -15.76 -3.46 -11.39
N PHE A 98 -17.04 -3.86 -11.43
CA PHE A 98 -17.91 -3.72 -12.59
C PHE A 98 -18.40 -2.27 -12.78
N VAL A 99 -18.08 -1.69 -13.95
CA VAL A 99 -18.48 -0.32 -14.37
C VAL A 99 -18.31 0.70 -13.23
N ASN A 100 -17.11 0.73 -12.64
CA ASN A 100 -16.80 1.63 -11.53
C ASN A 100 -16.21 2.96 -12.06
N PRO A 101 -16.86 4.12 -11.82
CA PRO A 101 -16.35 5.42 -12.25
C PRO A 101 -14.90 5.71 -11.85
N ILE A 102 -14.47 5.32 -10.64
CA ILE A 102 -13.09 5.50 -10.17
C ILE A 102 -12.11 4.74 -11.08
N ARG A 103 -12.47 3.54 -11.56
CA ARG A 103 -11.64 2.73 -12.47
C ARG A 103 -11.71 3.16 -13.94
N LEU A 104 -12.74 3.92 -14.31
CA LEU A 104 -13.05 4.32 -15.69
C LEU A 104 -12.65 5.76 -16.01
N ALA A 105 -12.40 6.60 -15.00
CA ALA A 105 -11.98 7.97 -15.17
C ALA A 105 -10.77 8.10 -16.12
N GLY A 106 -10.89 8.98 -17.12
CA GLY A 106 -9.86 9.25 -18.12
C GLY A 106 -9.69 8.19 -19.20
N LYS A 107 -10.40 7.04 -19.15
CA LYS A 107 -10.31 5.97 -20.16
C LYS A 107 -11.23 6.15 -21.37
N ASP A 108 -12.12 7.13 -21.31
CA ASP A 108 -13.01 7.58 -22.37
C ASP A 108 -12.28 8.37 -23.48
N GLU A 109 -11.17 9.03 -23.15
CA GLU A 109 -10.34 9.75 -24.12
C GLU A 109 -9.62 8.80 -25.09
N ARG A 110 -9.52 9.21 -26.36
CA ARG A 110 -8.74 8.53 -27.40
C ARG A 110 -7.24 8.66 -27.08
N PRO A 111 -6.49 7.55 -26.94
CA PRO A 111 -5.07 7.62 -26.60
C PRO A 111 -4.21 8.19 -27.74
N GLU A 112 -3.05 8.74 -27.37
CA GLU A 112 -2.01 9.13 -28.33
C GLU A 112 -1.62 7.94 -29.24
N ASN A 113 -1.26 8.24 -30.48
CA ASN A 113 -0.86 7.27 -31.52
C ASN A 113 -1.92 6.29 -32.05
N TYR A 114 -3.14 6.22 -31.49
CA TYR A 114 -4.22 5.40 -32.07
C TYR A 114 -4.66 5.92 -33.44
N LYS A 115 -4.57 5.07 -34.46
CA LYS A 115 -4.91 5.31 -35.87
C LYS A 115 -6.26 4.71 -36.26
N GLY A 116 -6.68 3.62 -35.61
CA GLY A 116 -7.93 2.92 -35.92
C GLY A 116 -7.81 1.93 -37.08
N VAL A 117 -6.69 1.22 -37.18
CA VAL A 117 -6.34 0.32 -38.30
C VAL A 117 -7.44 -0.72 -38.54
N LYS A 118 -7.96 -1.34 -37.47
CA LYS A 118 -9.08 -2.28 -37.52
C LYS A 118 -10.42 -1.66 -37.11
N ALA A 119 -10.59 -0.33 -37.12
CA ALA A 119 -11.83 0.30 -36.64
C ALA A 119 -13.10 -0.21 -37.36
N GLY A 120 -13.00 -0.61 -38.64
CA GLY A 120 -14.09 -1.17 -39.43
C GLY A 120 -14.15 -2.70 -39.56
N ALA A 121 -13.26 -3.47 -38.92
CA ALA A 121 -13.21 -4.93 -39.07
C ALA A 121 -14.41 -5.64 -38.40
N LYS A 122 -14.81 -6.82 -38.89
CA LYS A 122 -15.82 -7.64 -38.17
C LYS A 122 -15.21 -8.27 -36.92
N LEU A 123 -16.06 -8.66 -35.95
CA LEU A 123 -15.59 -9.28 -34.70
C LEU A 123 -14.66 -10.50 -34.96
N ALA A 124 -15.02 -11.33 -35.94
CA ALA A 124 -14.24 -12.51 -36.34
C ALA A 124 -12.87 -12.20 -36.98
N GLU A 125 -12.55 -10.95 -37.29
CA GLU A 125 -11.27 -10.51 -37.86
C GLU A 125 -10.27 -10.00 -36.80
N TYR A 126 -10.66 -10.02 -35.52
CA TYR A 126 -9.77 -9.64 -34.41
C TYR A 126 -8.90 -10.80 -33.92
N PRO A 127 -7.62 -10.54 -33.60
CA PRO A 127 -6.70 -11.57 -33.17
C PRO A 127 -6.88 -11.87 -31.67
N PHE A 128 -7.91 -12.64 -31.32
CA PHE A 128 -8.11 -13.23 -29.99
C PHE A 128 -7.80 -14.74 -30.00
N PRO A 129 -6.53 -15.17 -30.18
CA PRO A 129 -6.16 -16.59 -30.34
C PRO A 129 -6.39 -17.46 -29.09
N MET A 130 -6.60 -16.81 -27.94
CA MET A 130 -6.93 -17.44 -26.66
C MET A 130 -8.43 -17.73 -26.48
N LEU A 131 -9.28 -17.34 -27.45
CA LEU A 131 -10.72 -17.61 -27.43
C LEU A 131 -11.09 -18.65 -28.51
N ASP A 132 -11.83 -19.67 -28.11
CA ASP A 132 -12.35 -20.72 -29.00
C ASP A 132 -13.64 -20.30 -29.73
N SER A 133 -14.30 -19.25 -29.23
CA SER A 133 -15.53 -18.71 -29.80
C SER A 133 -15.61 -17.21 -29.59
N LEU A 134 -16.32 -16.52 -30.50
CA LEU A 134 -16.66 -15.11 -30.41
C LEU A 134 -18.15 -14.94 -30.73
N SER A 135 -18.87 -14.18 -29.91
CA SER A 135 -20.31 -13.92 -30.05
C SER A 135 -20.62 -12.46 -29.71
N GLU A 136 -21.43 -11.79 -30.53
CA GLU A 136 -21.95 -10.43 -30.24
C GLU A 136 -23.10 -10.46 -29.21
N TYR A 137 -23.65 -11.65 -28.91
CA TYR A 137 -24.77 -11.86 -27.99
C TYR A 137 -24.39 -12.75 -26.81
N GLU A 138 -25.06 -12.56 -25.67
CA GLU A 138 -24.83 -13.36 -24.45
C GLU A 138 -25.06 -14.86 -24.72
N PRO A 139 -24.05 -15.73 -24.52
CA PRO A 139 -24.17 -17.16 -24.76
C PRO A 139 -25.13 -17.83 -23.76
N ALA A 140 -25.95 -18.78 -24.24
CA ALA A 140 -26.83 -19.58 -23.39
C ALA A 140 -26.09 -20.35 -22.26
N ALA A 141 -24.78 -20.59 -22.41
CA ALA A 141 -23.94 -21.19 -21.38
C ALA A 141 -23.79 -20.34 -20.10
N VAL A 142 -23.84 -19.00 -20.24
CA VAL A 142 -23.66 -18.04 -19.12
C VAL A 142 -24.97 -17.35 -18.70
N ALA A 143 -26.02 -17.43 -19.51
CA ALA A 143 -27.33 -16.84 -19.21
C ALA A 143 -27.82 -17.22 -17.81
N GLY A 144 -28.23 -16.21 -17.03
CA GLY A 144 -28.70 -16.37 -15.64
C GLY A 144 -27.60 -16.60 -14.58
N ARG A 145 -26.38 -16.97 -14.96
CA ARG A 145 -25.26 -17.23 -14.02
C ARG A 145 -24.68 -15.92 -13.47
N GLN A 146 -24.25 -15.96 -12.20
CA GLN A 146 -23.55 -14.85 -11.57
C GLN A 146 -22.22 -14.55 -12.29
N PRO A 147 -22.02 -13.32 -12.83
CA PRO A 147 -20.72 -12.86 -13.29
C PRO A 147 -19.81 -12.52 -12.10
N MET A 148 -18.50 -12.58 -12.35
CA MET A 148 -17.45 -12.25 -11.39
C MET A 148 -16.48 -11.22 -11.98
N ALA A 149 -15.76 -10.52 -11.10
CA ALA A 149 -14.57 -9.75 -11.47
C ALA A 149 -13.39 -10.72 -11.55
N TRP A 150 -12.56 -10.59 -12.58
CA TRP A 150 -11.53 -11.59 -12.84
C TRP A 150 -10.24 -11.36 -12.03
N GLU A 151 -9.90 -10.10 -11.79
CA GLU A 151 -8.67 -9.69 -11.11
C GLU A 151 -8.59 -10.22 -9.67
N PRO A 152 -9.62 -10.07 -8.81
CA PRO A 152 -9.56 -10.62 -7.45
C PRO A 152 -9.70 -12.14 -7.42
N LEU A 153 -10.53 -12.76 -8.27
CA LEU A 153 -10.65 -14.21 -8.37
C LEU A 153 -9.31 -14.85 -8.76
N SER A 154 -8.60 -14.29 -9.74
CA SER A 154 -7.33 -14.85 -10.22
C SER A 154 -6.24 -14.82 -9.14
N LYS A 155 -6.23 -13.79 -8.27
CA LYS A 155 -5.35 -13.70 -7.10
C LYS A 155 -5.64 -14.78 -6.06
N ILE A 156 -6.91 -15.06 -5.79
CA ILE A 156 -7.32 -16.12 -4.86
C ILE A 156 -6.93 -17.48 -5.44
N LEU A 157 -7.17 -17.73 -6.73
CA LEU A 157 -6.75 -18.95 -7.40
C LEU A 157 -5.23 -19.13 -7.35
N TYR A 158 -4.44 -18.10 -7.61
CA TYR A 158 -2.99 -18.16 -7.49
C TYR A 158 -2.54 -18.44 -6.04
N ALA A 159 -3.12 -17.76 -5.05
CA ALA A 159 -2.77 -17.95 -3.64
C ALA A 159 -3.10 -19.35 -3.10
N GLN A 160 -4.15 -20.00 -3.60
CA GLN A 160 -4.52 -21.36 -3.18
C GLN A 160 -3.81 -22.45 -4.00
N THR A 161 -3.68 -22.27 -5.33
CA THR A 161 -3.25 -23.34 -6.26
C THR A 161 -1.84 -23.15 -6.84
N GLY A 162 -1.22 -21.97 -6.65
CA GLY A 162 0.03 -21.59 -7.31
C GLY A 162 -0.08 -21.37 -8.83
N ASN A 163 -1.28 -21.41 -9.40
CA ASN A 163 -1.51 -21.35 -10.85
C ASN A 163 -2.11 -20.00 -11.29
N ASP A 164 -1.40 -19.29 -12.16
CA ASP A 164 -1.76 -18.00 -12.72
C ASP A 164 -2.27 -18.08 -14.18
N SER A 165 -2.39 -19.28 -14.77
CA SER A 165 -2.74 -19.47 -16.19
C SER A 165 -4.03 -18.75 -16.61
N LEU A 166 -5.03 -18.68 -15.72
CA LEU A 166 -6.26 -17.93 -15.99
C LEU A 166 -5.99 -16.41 -16.08
N ALA A 167 -5.17 -15.87 -15.18
CA ALA A 167 -4.75 -14.47 -15.22
C ALA A 167 -3.98 -14.15 -16.49
N GLN A 168 -3.06 -15.04 -16.90
CA GLN A 168 -2.30 -14.89 -18.14
C GLN A 168 -3.22 -14.87 -19.38
N MET A 169 -4.20 -15.78 -19.45
CA MET A 169 -5.16 -15.82 -20.56
C MET A 169 -6.03 -14.57 -20.63
N LEU A 170 -6.53 -14.08 -19.49
CA LEU A 170 -7.38 -12.88 -19.45
C LEU A 170 -6.57 -11.60 -19.70
N GLY A 171 -5.37 -11.47 -19.13
CA GLY A 171 -4.44 -10.39 -19.45
C GLY A 171 -4.04 -10.37 -20.93
N ALA A 172 -3.90 -11.54 -21.56
CA ALA A 172 -3.66 -11.63 -23.00
C ALA A 172 -4.85 -11.11 -23.84
N ILE A 173 -6.10 -11.24 -23.37
CA ILE A 173 -7.28 -10.62 -24.00
C ILE A 173 -7.21 -9.09 -23.88
N GLU A 174 -6.92 -8.55 -22.69
CA GLU A 174 -6.82 -7.10 -22.48
C GLU A 174 -5.64 -6.48 -23.25
N ALA A 175 -4.55 -7.23 -23.44
CA ALA A 175 -3.36 -6.81 -24.17
C ALA A 175 -3.50 -6.79 -25.71
N VAL A 176 -4.58 -7.29 -26.33
CA VAL A 176 -4.72 -7.26 -27.80
C VAL A 176 -4.89 -5.82 -28.31
N LYS A 177 -4.01 -5.38 -29.22
CA LYS A 177 -3.98 -3.99 -29.74
C LYS A 177 -4.51 -3.80 -31.17
N TRP A 178 -5.20 -4.79 -31.72
CA TRP A 178 -5.88 -4.70 -33.03
C TRP A 178 -4.96 -4.19 -34.19
N ASP A 179 -3.74 -4.72 -34.25
CA ASP A 179 -2.63 -4.34 -35.16
C ASP A 179 -1.97 -2.98 -34.87
N GLU A 180 -2.17 -2.41 -33.67
CA GLU A 180 -1.57 -1.14 -33.21
C GLU A 180 -0.76 -1.29 -31.89
N PRO A 181 0.28 -2.15 -31.85
CA PRO A 181 0.99 -2.52 -30.62
C PRO A 181 1.65 -1.33 -29.87
N GLU A 182 1.97 -0.25 -30.58
CA GLU A 182 2.59 0.97 -30.04
C GLU A 182 1.65 1.82 -29.14
N VAL A 183 0.35 1.53 -29.12
CA VAL A 183 -0.61 2.28 -28.30
C VAL A 183 -0.62 1.73 -26.87
N PHE A 184 -0.13 2.54 -25.93
CA PHE A 184 0.02 2.15 -24.51
C PHE A 184 -1.30 1.68 -23.87
N ARG A 185 -2.37 2.46 -24.02
CA ARG A 185 -3.69 2.23 -23.38
C ARG A 185 -4.37 0.93 -23.87
N ALA A 186 -5.01 0.18 -22.97
CA ALA A 186 -5.77 -1.02 -23.31
C ALA A 186 -6.95 -0.70 -24.26
N PHE A 187 -7.21 -1.59 -25.23
CA PHE A 187 -8.30 -1.41 -26.22
C PHE A 187 -9.61 -2.02 -25.71
N GLN A 188 -9.53 -2.95 -24.77
CA GLN A 188 -10.65 -3.63 -24.13
C GLN A 188 -10.28 -4.05 -22.71
N SER A 189 -11.29 -4.30 -21.89
CA SER A 189 -11.18 -4.96 -20.59
C SER A 189 -12.13 -6.14 -20.52
N VAL A 190 -11.79 -7.19 -19.77
CA VAL A 190 -12.74 -8.26 -19.42
C VAL A 190 -13.67 -7.72 -18.34
N SER A 191 -14.89 -7.35 -18.73
CA SER A 191 -15.88 -6.73 -17.84
C SER A 191 -16.59 -7.74 -16.96
N ARG A 192 -16.73 -8.99 -17.40
CA ARG A 192 -17.35 -10.09 -16.66
C ARG A 192 -16.67 -11.42 -16.97
N LEU A 193 -16.54 -12.26 -15.95
CA LEU A 193 -16.03 -13.63 -16.07
C LEU A 193 -17.05 -14.61 -15.48
N TRP A 194 -17.23 -15.76 -16.13
CA TRP A 194 -17.99 -16.89 -15.60
C TRP A 194 -17.13 -18.15 -15.62
N GLY A 195 -17.12 -18.89 -14.52
CA GLY A 195 -16.58 -20.24 -14.44
C GLY A 195 -17.71 -21.26 -14.41
N ILE A 196 -17.66 -22.27 -15.27
CA ILE A 196 -18.66 -23.32 -15.40
C ILE A 196 -17.99 -24.65 -15.02
N PRO A 197 -18.23 -25.19 -13.81
CA PRO A 197 -17.75 -26.52 -13.45
C PRO A 197 -18.39 -27.60 -14.31
N MET A 198 -17.54 -28.48 -14.82
CA MET A 198 -17.87 -29.56 -15.75
C MET A 198 -17.90 -30.91 -15.01
N SER A 199 -18.58 -31.91 -15.59
CA SER A 199 -18.71 -33.25 -14.99
C SER A 199 -17.39 -34.02 -14.89
N ASP A 200 -16.34 -33.61 -15.60
CA ASP A 200 -14.98 -34.17 -15.49
C ASP A 200 -14.12 -33.50 -14.41
N GLY A 201 -14.71 -32.59 -13.61
CA GLY A 201 -14.02 -31.82 -12.57
C GLY A 201 -13.20 -30.63 -13.09
N SER A 202 -13.24 -30.33 -14.39
CA SER A 202 -12.67 -29.08 -14.93
C SER A 202 -13.61 -27.89 -14.76
N VAL A 203 -13.08 -26.67 -14.92
CA VAL A 203 -13.87 -25.43 -14.98
C VAL A 203 -13.64 -24.78 -16.34
N GLU A 204 -14.70 -24.70 -17.15
CA GLU A 204 -14.72 -23.96 -18.42
C GLU A 204 -14.92 -22.46 -18.15
N TRP A 205 -14.19 -21.59 -18.85
CA TRP A 205 -14.23 -20.13 -18.61
C TRP A 205 -14.83 -19.37 -19.81
N TRP A 206 -15.73 -18.44 -19.50
CA TRP A 206 -16.33 -17.50 -20.46
C TRP A 206 -16.11 -16.06 -20.00
N ALA A 207 -15.79 -15.17 -20.94
CA ALA A 207 -15.56 -13.76 -20.69
C ALA A 207 -16.51 -12.88 -21.50
N GLU A 208 -17.03 -11.81 -20.88
CA GLU A 208 -17.53 -10.61 -21.56
C GLU A 208 -16.35 -9.66 -21.71
N VAL A 209 -16.07 -9.27 -22.94
CA VAL A 209 -14.99 -8.35 -23.29
C VAL A 209 -15.63 -7.04 -23.73
N MET A 210 -15.29 -5.96 -23.01
CA MET A 210 -15.80 -4.62 -23.25
C MET A 210 -14.70 -3.78 -23.90
N PRO A 211 -14.81 -3.44 -25.20
CA PRO A 211 -13.96 -2.44 -25.84
C PRO A 211 -14.06 -1.07 -25.17
N ALA A 212 -12.98 -0.30 -25.19
CA ALA A 212 -12.97 1.05 -24.63
C ALA A 212 -13.89 1.99 -25.44
N PRO A 213 -14.54 3.00 -24.82
CA PRO A 213 -15.59 3.79 -25.50
C PRO A 213 -15.15 4.46 -26.81
N TRP A 214 -13.91 4.97 -26.86
CA TRP A 214 -13.32 5.60 -28.05
C TRP A 214 -13.07 4.66 -29.23
N THR A 215 -13.21 3.34 -29.05
CA THR A 215 -13.20 2.37 -30.15
C THR A 215 -14.52 2.35 -30.94
N GLY A 216 -15.61 2.90 -30.36
CA GLY A 216 -16.95 2.89 -30.96
C GLY A 216 -17.63 1.52 -30.99
N ARG A 217 -17.18 0.55 -30.18
CA ARG A 217 -17.67 -0.84 -30.18
C ARG A 217 -18.43 -1.21 -28.92
N THR A 218 -19.34 -2.18 -29.08
CA THR A 218 -20.09 -2.81 -27.99
C THR A 218 -19.31 -4.00 -27.40
N ALA A 219 -19.75 -4.48 -26.24
CA ALA A 219 -19.26 -5.72 -25.67
C ALA A 219 -19.48 -6.92 -26.60
N PHE A 220 -18.64 -7.93 -26.44
CA PHE A 220 -18.79 -9.25 -27.05
C PHE A 220 -18.38 -10.33 -26.04
N TYR A 221 -18.68 -11.58 -26.35
CA TYR A 221 -18.46 -12.73 -25.48
C TYR A 221 -17.54 -13.74 -26.16
N GLY A 222 -16.73 -14.44 -25.38
CA GLY A 222 -15.95 -15.56 -25.87
C GLY A 222 -15.64 -16.60 -24.80
N ARG A 223 -15.56 -17.86 -25.23
CA ARG A 223 -15.07 -18.96 -24.40
C ARG A 223 -13.55 -19.03 -24.48
N LEU A 224 -12.88 -19.10 -23.34
CA LEU A 224 -11.42 -19.27 -23.29
C LEU A 224 -11.03 -20.66 -23.79
N LYS A 225 -9.92 -20.72 -24.54
CA LYS A 225 -9.23 -21.93 -24.95
C LYS A 225 -8.40 -22.54 -23.80
N TYR A 226 -9.01 -22.60 -22.63
CA TYR A 226 -8.40 -23.03 -21.38
C TYR A 226 -9.49 -23.42 -20.39
N ALA A 227 -9.29 -24.57 -19.72
CA ALA A 227 -10.11 -25.01 -18.61
C ALA A 227 -9.20 -25.28 -17.42
N SER A 228 -9.59 -24.78 -16.24
CA SER A 228 -8.87 -25.06 -15.00
C SER A 228 -9.20 -26.46 -14.47
N ARG A 229 -8.33 -27.02 -13.64
CA ARG A 229 -8.45 -28.38 -13.05
C ARG A 229 -7.99 -28.37 -11.60
N GLY A 230 -8.23 -29.47 -10.88
CA GLY A 230 -7.89 -29.59 -9.47
C GLY A 230 -8.82 -28.74 -8.58
N GLU A 231 -8.26 -28.15 -7.53
CA GLU A 231 -9.00 -27.42 -6.49
C GLU A 231 -9.73 -26.16 -6.99
N THR A 232 -9.52 -25.74 -8.25
CA THR A 232 -10.19 -24.55 -8.83
C THR A 232 -11.71 -24.57 -8.71
N ALA A 233 -12.37 -25.73 -8.85
CA ALA A 233 -13.81 -25.82 -8.70
C ALA A 233 -14.27 -25.57 -7.25
N GLU A 234 -13.49 -26.01 -6.26
CA GLU A 234 -13.76 -25.83 -4.83
C GLU A 234 -13.52 -24.37 -4.41
N VAL A 235 -12.40 -23.78 -4.84
CA VAL A 235 -12.08 -22.36 -4.62
C VAL A 235 -13.12 -21.45 -5.27
N LEU A 236 -13.56 -21.75 -6.50
CA LEU A 236 -14.63 -21.03 -7.19
C LEU A 236 -15.97 -21.12 -6.44
N ASN A 237 -16.34 -22.32 -5.97
CA ASN A 237 -17.55 -22.51 -5.18
C ASN A 237 -17.50 -21.71 -3.86
N TYR A 238 -16.38 -21.76 -3.14
CA TYR A 238 -16.18 -20.98 -1.91
C TYR A 238 -16.28 -19.47 -2.19
N TYR A 239 -15.58 -18.97 -3.22
CA TYR A 239 -15.59 -17.56 -3.63
C TYR A 239 -17.01 -17.04 -3.94
N LEU A 240 -17.82 -17.85 -4.62
CA LEU A 240 -19.21 -17.52 -4.98
C LEU A 240 -20.19 -17.59 -3.81
N THR A 241 -19.98 -18.51 -2.84
CA THR A 241 -21.02 -18.90 -1.86
C THR A 241 -20.70 -18.57 -0.41
N ALA A 242 -19.44 -18.34 -0.02
CA ALA A 242 -19.08 -18.01 1.35
C ALA A 242 -19.52 -16.58 1.69
N GLU A 243 -20.47 -16.44 2.61
CA GLU A 243 -20.95 -15.14 3.09
C GLU A 243 -20.00 -14.55 4.15
N MET A 244 -19.66 -13.28 3.97
CA MET A 244 -18.79 -12.52 4.86
C MET A 244 -19.60 -11.86 5.99
N ASN A 245 -19.03 -11.78 7.19
CA ASN A 245 -19.57 -10.90 8.24
C ASN A 245 -19.14 -9.43 8.00
N ALA A 246 -19.64 -8.52 8.83
CA ALA A 246 -19.40 -7.09 8.68
C ALA A 246 -17.92 -6.68 8.91
N ASP A 247 -17.18 -7.38 9.77
CA ASP A 247 -15.77 -7.08 10.05
C ASP A 247 -14.87 -7.56 8.89
N ASP A 248 -15.16 -8.73 8.33
CA ASP A 248 -14.48 -9.25 7.14
C ASP A 248 -14.76 -8.37 5.91
N ALA A 249 -16.00 -7.93 5.72
CA ALA A 249 -16.35 -7.01 4.64
C ALA A 249 -15.66 -5.64 4.81
N MET A 250 -15.54 -5.13 6.04
CA MET A 250 -14.77 -3.92 6.33
C MET A 250 -13.26 -4.12 6.10
N ASN A 251 -12.72 -5.30 6.40
CA ASN A 251 -11.34 -5.65 6.08
C ASN A 251 -11.11 -5.72 4.56
N TRP A 252 -12.04 -6.33 3.81
CA TRP A 252 -12.03 -6.32 2.34
C TRP A 252 -12.02 -4.89 1.79
N ALA A 253 -12.85 -3.99 2.31
CA ALA A 253 -12.88 -2.59 1.87
C ALA A 253 -11.55 -1.86 2.11
N ARG A 254 -10.86 -2.13 3.22
CA ARG A 254 -9.52 -1.59 3.52
C ARG A 254 -8.46 -2.14 2.55
N THR A 255 -8.46 -3.45 2.34
CA THR A 255 -7.53 -4.10 1.40
C THR A 255 -7.76 -3.60 -0.03
N LEU A 256 -9.02 -3.44 -0.46
CA LEU A 256 -9.37 -2.89 -1.76
C LEU A 256 -8.89 -1.44 -1.93
N SER A 257 -9.18 -0.56 -0.94
CA SER A 257 -8.74 0.84 -1.01
C SER A 257 -7.21 0.96 -1.05
N SER A 258 -6.50 0.09 -0.31
CA SER A 258 -5.04 0.02 -0.35
C SER A 258 -4.53 -0.61 -1.65
N TYR A 259 -5.22 -1.55 -2.26
CA TYR A 259 -4.77 -2.16 -3.51
C TYR A 259 -4.91 -1.19 -4.69
N TRP A 260 -5.97 -0.36 -4.68
CA TRP A 260 -6.22 0.63 -5.73
C TRP A 260 -5.55 1.99 -5.50
N TYR A 261 -5.03 2.27 -4.30
CA TYR A 261 -4.42 3.58 -3.99
C TYR A 261 -3.34 4.02 -5.02
N PRO A 262 -2.42 3.15 -5.49
CA PRO A 262 -1.30 3.59 -6.33
C PRO A 262 -1.74 4.13 -7.68
N THR A 263 -2.77 3.51 -8.27
CA THR A 263 -3.27 3.82 -9.60
C THR A 263 -4.46 4.77 -9.60
N LEU A 264 -5.31 4.73 -8.57
CA LEU A 264 -6.61 5.42 -8.54
C LEU A 264 -6.75 6.45 -7.40
N ASN A 265 -5.70 6.62 -6.58
CA ASN A 265 -5.68 7.50 -5.41
C ASN A 265 -6.91 7.27 -4.49
N THR A 266 -7.13 6.01 -4.12
CA THR A 266 -8.25 5.57 -3.29
C THR A 266 -7.92 5.50 -1.80
N ASP A 267 -8.91 5.85 -0.98
CA ASP A 267 -8.87 5.77 0.48
C ASP A 267 -10.30 5.50 0.99
N LEU A 268 -10.46 5.06 2.24
CA LEU A 268 -11.78 5.00 2.88
C LEU A 268 -12.09 6.33 3.56
N GLU A 269 -13.31 6.83 3.37
CA GLU A 269 -13.82 7.97 4.14
C GLU A 269 -14.07 7.58 5.60
N PRO A 270 -13.84 8.48 6.57
CA PRO A 270 -14.29 8.30 7.94
C PRO A 270 -15.82 8.16 7.98
N HIS A 271 -16.31 6.94 8.16
CA HIS A 271 -17.73 6.58 8.11
C HIS A 271 -18.08 5.58 9.22
N THR A 272 -19.25 5.74 9.82
CA THR A 272 -19.80 4.78 10.79
C THR A 272 -20.65 3.75 10.04
N PRO A 273 -20.28 2.45 10.05
CA PRO A 273 -21.02 1.42 9.31
C PRO A 273 -22.53 1.43 9.62
N GLY A 274 -23.36 1.48 8.57
CA GLY A 274 -24.81 1.53 8.68
C GLY A 274 -25.41 2.92 8.97
N SER A 275 -24.61 3.97 9.16
CA SER A 275 -25.11 5.35 9.17
C SER A 275 -25.46 5.85 7.76
N PHE A 276 -26.31 6.88 7.68
CA PHE A 276 -26.75 7.42 6.39
C PHE A 276 -25.60 8.09 5.62
N TRP A 277 -25.45 7.76 4.33
CA TRP A 277 -24.48 8.41 3.45
C TRP A 277 -25.01 8.56 2.01
N PRO A 278 -24.93 9.76 1.39
CA PRO A 278 -24.54 11.03 2.02
C PRO A 278 -25.56 11.46 3.09
N GLU A 279 -25.22 12.49 3.85
CA GLU A 279 -26.10 13.06 4.87
C GLU A 279 -27.48 13.43 4.29
N GLY A 280 -28.55 13.17 5.04
CA GLY A 280 -29.93 13.35 4.59
C GLY A 280 -30.47 12.27 3.63
N SER A 281 -29.66 11.30 3.20
CA SER A 281 -30.12 10.18 2.39
C SER A 281 -30.70 9.01 3.22
N LYS A 282 -31.21 7.98 2.54
CA LYS A 282 -31.67 6.71 3.13
C LYS A 282 -30.71 5.53 2.93
N MET A 283 -29.55 5.76 2.31
CA MET A 283 -28.59 4.70 2.00
C MET A 283 -27.67 4.51 3.21
N GLN A 284 -27.43 3.26 3.60
CA GLN A 284 -26.77 2.89 4.85
C GLN A 284 -25.54 2.01 4.59
N PRO A 285 -24.51 2.51 3.88
CA PRO A 285 -23.35 1.71 3.54
C PRO A 285 -22.56 1.29 4.78
N PHE A 286 -21.85 0.17 4.69
CA PHE A 286 -20.88 -0.23 5.71
C PHE A 286 -19.53 0.46 5.49
N ALA A 287 -19.15 0.73 4.25
CA ALA A 287 -17.92 1.42 3.87
C ALA A 287 -18.16 2.42 2.73
N VAL A 288 -17.40 3.51 2.72
CA VAL A 288 -17.40 4.54 1.68
C VAL A 288 -15.97 4.70 1.17
N MET A 289 -15.73 4.35 -0.09
CA MET A 289 -14.43 4.50 -0.74
C MET A 289 -14.41 5.76 -1.59
N ARG A 290 -13.46 6.66 -1.31
CA ARG A 290 -13.10 7.79 -2.17
C ARG A 290 -12.04 7.33 -3.17
N GLY A 291 -12.05 7.86 -4.39
CA GLY A 291 -10.96 7.79 -5.36
C GLY A 291 -10.70 9.17 -5.95
N ASN A 292 -9.47 9.42 -6.42
CA ASN A 292 -9.10 10.69 -7.05
C ASN A 292 -8.11 10.50 -8.23
N PRO A 293 -8.46 9.67 -9.23
CA PRO A 293 -7.52 9.25 -10.29
C PRO A 293 -7.08 10.39 -11.22
N MET A 294 -7.95 11.40 -11.43
CA MET A 294 -7.75 12.49 -12.39
C MET A 294 -7.86 13.88 -11.71
N GLY A 295 -7.54 13.98 -10.42
CA GLY A 295 -7.63 15.23 -9.65
C GLY A 295 -9.05 15.67 -9.25
N LYS A 296 -10.10 15.07 -9.84
CA LYS A 296 -11.48 15.19 -9.38
C LYS A 296 -11.88 14.01 -8.46
N PRO A 297 -12.25 14.25 -7.19
CA PRO A 297 -12.67 13.19 -6.28
C PRO A 297 -14.03 12.57 -6.67
N MET A 298 -14.14 11.26 -6.46
CA MET A 298 -15.35 10.45 -6.67
C MET A 298 -15.52 9.48 -5.50
N TRP A 299 -16.75 9.02 -5.24
CA TRP A 299 -17.06 8.12 -4.13
C TRP A 299 -17.97 6.96 -4.53
N ILE A 300 -17.57 5.75 -4.13
CA ILE A 300 -18.35 4.52 -4.25
C ILE A 300 -18.57 3.97 -2.83
N ALA A 301 -19.82 3.92 -2.40
CA ALA A 301 -20.19 3.32 -1.12
C ALA A 301 -20.72 1.91 -1.30
N PHE A 302 -20.38 1.02 -0.37
CA PHE A 302 -20.78 -0.38 -0.38
C PHE A 302 -21.82 -0.61 0.73
N GLU A 303 -22.99 -1.10 0.36
CA GLU A 303 -24.10 -1.34 1.26
C GLU A 303 -24.51 -2.82 1.20
N VAL A 304 -24.65 -3.43 2.37
CA VAL A 304 -25.18 -4.79 2.52
C VAL A 304 -26.36 -4.68 3.50
N PRO A 305 -27.61 -4.91 3.06
CA PRO A 305 -28.78 -4.74 3.92
C PRO A 305 -28.72 -5.60 5.20
N ALA A 306 -28.09 -6.77 5.15
CA ALA A 306 -27.88 -7.65 6.31
C ALA A 306 -26.93 -7.10 7.37
N PHE A 307 -26.06 -6.14 7.04
CA PHE A 307 -25.16 -5.47 7.99
C PHE A 307 -25.79 -4.22 8.63
N ARG A 308 -27.00 -3.82 8.21
CA ARG A 308 -27.67 -2.63 8.78
C ARG A 308 -28.01 -2.86 10.24
N LEU A 309 -27.36 -2.10 11.10
CA LEU A 309 -27.72 -1.99 12.51
C LEU A 309 -29.10 -1.32 12.64
N SER A 310 -29.94 -1.83 13.55
CA SER A 310 -31.22 -1.21 13.90
C SER A 310 -31.01 0.21 14.44
N ALA A 311 -32.05 1.05 14.47
CA ALA A 311 -31.93 2.39 15.05
C ALA A 311 -31.51 2.37 16.55
N GLU A 312 -31.86 1.30 17.26
CA GLU A 312 -31.39 1.05 18.63
C GLU A 312 -29.93 0.60 18.65
N GLN A 313 -29.51 -0.31 17.76
CA GLN A 313 -28.10 -0.72 17.64
C GLN A 313 -27.19 0.41 17.13
N LEU A 314 -27.68 1.32 16.27
CA LEU A 314 -26.97 2.53 15.86
C LEU A 314 -26.86 3.53 17.01
N ARG A 315 -27.89 3.66 17.86
CA ARG A 315 -27.79 4.45 19.09
C ARG A 315 -26.86 3.80 20.10
N ALA A 316 -26.97 2.50 20.31
CA ALA A 316 -26.11 1.73 21.20
C ALA A 316 -24.66 1.72 20.71
N LYS A 317 -24.42 1.67 19.40
CA LYS A 317 -23.10 1.82 18.78
C LYS A 317 -22.62 3.26 18.82
N ALA A 318 -23.44 4.27 18.57
CA ALA A 318 -23.04 5.67 18.76
C ALA A 318 -22.75 5.97 20.23
N VAL A 319 -23.48 5.37 21.17
CA VAL A 319 -23.20 5.41 22.61
C VAL A 319 -21.97 4.59 22.97
N ALA A 320 -21.74 3.41 22.38
CA ALA A 320 -20.57 2.58 22.65
C ALA A 320 -19.29 3.13 22.00
N ASP A 321 -19.38 3.76 20.83
CA ASP A 321 -18.30 4.50 20.18
C ASP A 321 -18.07 5.83 20.91
N SER A 322 -19.13 6.49 21.41
CA SER A 322 -19.02 7.64 22.32
C SER A 322 -18.41 7.24 23.66
N LEU A 323 -18.74 6.08 24.23
CA LEU A 323 -18.16 5.50 25.45
C LEU A 323 -16.78 4.87 25.22
N ALA A 324 -16.45 4.42 24.00
CA ALA A 324 -15.10 4.00 23.65
C ALA A 324 -14.22 5.22 23.44
N ALA A 325 -14.76 6.31 22.88
CA ALA A 325 -14.15 7.63 22.87
C ALA A 325 -14.16 8.29 24.27
N ALA A 326 -15.10 7.97 25.15
CA ALA A 326 -15.28 8.56 26.49
C ALA A 326 -14.88 7.68 27.67
N GLY A 327 -14.36 6.48 27.43
CA GLY A 327 -13.32 5.93 28.29
C GLY A 327 -12.25 7.00 28.45
N GLU A 328 -11.69 7.17 29.62
CA GLU A 328 -10.94 8.39 29.90
C GLU A 328 -9.70 8.46 29.00
N VAL A 329 -9.67 9.48 28.14
CA VAL A 329 -8.41 9.88 27.50
C VAL A 329 -7.66 10.62 28.58
N VAL A 330 -6.77 9.91 29.26
CA VAL A 330 -6.01 10.43 30.40
C VAL A 330 -5.20 11.63 29.90
N PRO A 331 -5.49 12.87 30.34
CA PRO A 331 -4.73 14.03 29.90
C PRO A 331 -3.33 13.94 30.47
N VAL A 332 -2.32 13.86 29.60
CA VAL A 332 -0.92 13.84 30.03
C VAL A 332 -0.43 15.25 30.31
N ASN A 333 0.40 15.44 31.34
CA ASN A 333 1.10 16.70 31.54
C ASN A 333 2.10 16.90 30.39
N ARG A 334 2.02 18.03 29.68
CA ARG A 334 2.78 18.31 28.46
C ARG A 334 3.86 19.34 28.74
N ALA A 335 5.10 18.92 28.52
CA ALA A 335 6.22 19.82 28.27
C ALA A 335 6.72 19.53 26.86
N LEU A 336 6.73 20.55 26.00
CA LEU A 336 7.43 20.48 24.72
C LEU A 336 8.92 20.31 24.99
N ASP A 337 9.57 19.48 24.18
CA ASP A 337 11.02 19.43 24.19
C ASP A 337 11.53 20.67 23.45
N ARG A 338 12.39 21.43 24.15
CA ARG A 338 12.97 22.69 23.65
C ARG A 338 14.45 22.57 23.36
N ASP A 339 15.04 21.39 23.57
CA ASP A 339 16.41 21.18 23.13
C ASP A 339 16.47 21.17 21.60
N SER A 340 17.46 21.89 21.07
CA SER A 340 17.73 21.96 19.64
C SER A 340 19.04 21.28 19.25
N SER A 341 19.72 20.62 20.20
CA SER A 341 20.97 19.89 19.97
C SER A 341 20.87 18.88 18.81
N PHE A 342 19.80 18.08 18.78
CA PHE A 342 19.49 17.16 17.67
C PHE A 342 19.32 17.92 16.35
N ARG A 343 18.45 18.93 16.30
CA ARG A 343 18.16 19.71 15.08
C ARG A 343 19.43 20.38 14.53
N LEU A 344 20.27 20.94 15.39
CA LEU A 344 21.53 21.59 15.01
C LEU A 344 22.60 20.58 14.57
N SER A 345 22.70 19.41 15.20
CA SER A 345 23.63 18.37 14.76
C SER A 345 23.21 17.74 13.43
N THR A 346 21.90 17.57 13.17
CA THR A 346 21.39 17.15 11.86
C THR A 346 21.67 18.20 10.78
N ILE A 347 21.51 19.50 11.05
CA ILE A 347 21.90 20.56 10.09
C ILE A 347 23.39 20.44 9.73
N ALA A 348 24.25 20.24 10.72
CA ALA A 348 25.69 20.09 10.51
C ALA A 348 26.04 18.80 9.73
N SER A 349 25.33 17.68 9.94
CA SER A 349 25.55 16.44 9.18
C SER A 349 25.01 16.49 7.75
N LEU A 350 24.09 17.41 7.44
CA LEU A 350 23.60 17.64 6.07
C LEU A 350 24.56 18.50 5.24
N GLU A 351 25.38 19.35 5.86
CA GLU A 351 26.29 20.25 5.15
C GLU A 351 27.32 19.47 4.31
N GLY A 352 27.36 19.74 3.00
CA GLY A 352 28.25 19.04 2.07
C GLY A 352 27.92 17.55 1.81
N SER A 353 26.89 16.99 2.45
CA SER A 353 26.55 15.55 2.38
C SER A 353 26.00 15.08 1.03
N CYS A 354 25.47 15.98 0.21
CA CYS A 354 24.92 15.70 -1.12
C CYS A 354 25.18 16.88 -2.07
N PRO A 355 26.44 17.11 -2.47
CA PRO A 355 26.80 18.30 -3.22
C PRO A 355 26.39 18.14 -4.69
N ALA A 356 25.72 19.15 -5.25
CA ALA A 356 25.50 19.23 -6.69
C ALA A 356 26.86 19.32 -7.41
N ASN A 357 27.15 18.35 -8.27
CA ASN A 357 28.43 18.17 -8.95
C ASN A 357 28.26 17.60 -10.37
N ALA A 358 29.37 17.33 -11.05
CA ALA A 358 29.35 16.82 -12.43
C ALA A 358 28.67 15.46 -12.59
N GLU A 359 28.82 14.54 -11.64
CA GLU A 359 28.17 13.22 -11.67
C GLU A 359 26.68 13.32 -11.38
N THR A 360 26.25 14.17 -10.43
CA THR A 360 24.80 14.40 -10.21
C THR A 360 24.15 15.07 -11.42
N ALA A 361 24.84 15.98 -12.12
CA ALA A 361 24.35 16.60 -13.34
C ALA A 361 24.23 15.58 -14.50
N LYS A 362 25.23 14.70 -14.64
CA LYS A 362 25.25 13.59 -15.61
C LYS A 362 24.11 12.59 -15.35
N PHE A 363 23.90 12.20 -14.09
CA PHE A 363 22.76 11.38 -13.66
C PHE A 363 21.43 12.04 -14.06
N ARG A 364 21.24 13.31 -13.69
CA ARG A 364 20.02 14.08 -13.99
C ARG A 364 19.73 14.12 -15.49
N THR A 365 20.71 14.48 -16.31
CA THR A 365 20.59 14.52 -17.78
C THR A 365 20.27 13.14 -18.37
N ALA A 366 20.77 12.05 -17.79
CA ALA A 366 20.45 10.69 -18.24
C ALA A 366 19.02 10.29 -17.86
N LEU A 367 18.57 10.62 -16.64
CA LEU A 367 17.22 10.36 -16.16
C LEU A 367 16.16 11.14 -16.98
N GLU A 368 16.40 12.43 -17.25
CA GLU A 368 15.58 13.26 -18.14
C GLU A 368 15.40 12.59 -19.53
N LYS A 369 16.50 12.09 -20.13
CA LYS A 369 16.47 11.37 -21.42
C LYS A 369 15.73 10.03 -21.37
N THR A 370 15.70 9.36 -20.22
CA THR A 370 14.90 8.15 -20.02
C THR A 370 13.42 8.51 -19.94
N LEU A 371 13.06 9.46 -19.07
CA LEU A 371 11.68 9.87 -18.85
C LEU A 371 11.03 10.48 -20.10
N ALA A 372 11.79 11.21 -20.93
CA ALA A 372 11.32 11.78 -22.19
C ALA A 372 11.01 10.74 -23.29
N LYS A 373 11.50 9.50 -23.16
CA LYS A 373 11.18 8.39 -24.08
C LYS A 373 9.94 7.61 -23.68
N LEU A 374 9.55 7.67 -22.40
CA LEU A 374 8.37 6.95 -21.90
C LEU A 374 7.08 7.69 -22.30
N PRO A 375 6.05 7.00 -22.82
CA PRO A 375 4.72 7.57 -23.08
C PRO A 375 4.21 8.38 -21.87
N LYS A 376 3.44 9.45 -22.10
CA LYS A 376 2.92 10.30 -21.00
C LYS A 376 2.12 9.51 -19.96
N GLU A 377 1.35 8.52 -20.43
CA GLU A 377 0.50 7.64 -19.61
C GLU A 377 1.29 6.56 -18.84
N GLN A 378 2.54 6.27 -19.25
CA GLN A 378 3.36 5.25 -18.60
C GLN A 378 3.95 5.79 -17.30
N ASN A 379 3.47 5.24 -16.18
CA ASN A 379 3.84 5.67 -14.83
C ASN A 379 4.90 4.78 -14.16
N ALA A 380 5.13 3.57 -14.68
CA ALA A 380 6.26 2.74 -14.26
C ALA A 380 7.00 2.12 -15.46
N TRP A 381 8.27 1.77 -15.26
CA TRP A 381 9.08 1.04 -16.23
C TRP A 381 10.11 0.16 -15.51
N ALA A 382 10.64 -0.84 -16.20
CA ALA A 382 11.71 -1.69 -15.68
C ALA A 382 13.10 -1.20 -16.14
N THR A 383 14.12 -1.39 -15.30
CA THR A 383 15.50 -1.59 -15.78
C THR A 383 15.83 -3.07 -15.63
N ALA A 384 16.28 -3.71 -16.71
CA ALA A 384 16.69 -5.10 -16.67
C ALA A 384 17.94 -5.23 -15.77
N GLY A 385 17.84 -6.05 -14.73
CA GLY A 385 19.01 -6.51 -13.96
C GLY A 385 19.80 -7.56 -14.75
N ALA A 386 20.94 -8.02 -14.20
CA ALA A 386 21.65 -9.15 -14.80
C ALA A 386 20.84 -10.47 -14.73
N SER A 387 19.87 -10.52 -13.80
CA SER A 387 18.90 -11.61 -13.64
C SER A 387 17.48 -11.07 -13.33
N PRO A 388 16.43 -11.92 -13.43
CA PRO A 388 15.09 -11.57 -12.98
C PRO A 388 15.02 -11.20 -11.48
N ALA A 389 15.89 -11.79 -10.65
CA ALA A 389 15.98 -11.48 -9.21
C ALA A 389 16.55 -10.08 -8.92
N GLU A 390 17.35 -9.52 -9.84
CA GLU A 390 17.93 -8.18 -9.74
C GLU A 390 17.11 -7.09 -10.44
N THR A 391 16.04 -7.47 -11.14
CA THR A 391 15.22 -6.53 -11.91
C THR A 391 14.35 -5.70 -10.98
N PHE A 392 14.29 -4.39 -11.23
CA PHE A 392 13.48 -3.41 -10.49
C PHE A 392 12.48 -2.74 -11.41
N LEU A 393 11.33 -2.37 -10.85
CA LEU A 393 10.41 -1.39 -11.44
C LEU A 393 10.62 -0.03 -10.78
N TRP A 394 10.51 1.04 -11.57
CA TRP A 394 10.69 2.43 -11.14
C TRP A 394 9.43 3.23 -11.34
N PHE A 395 9.18 4.20 -10.46
CA PHE A 395 8.01 5.06 -10.49
C PHE A 395 8.33 6.43 -11.06
N ARG A 396 7.56 6.88 -12.06
CA ARG A 396 7.77 8.16 -12.72
C ARG A 396 7.70 9.35 -11.76
N ARG A 397 6.80 9.34 -10.76
CA ARG A 397 6.72 10.42 -9.77
C ARG A 397 7.97 10.48 -8.88
N ASN A 398 8.49 9.34 -8.44
CA ASN A 398 9.71 9.28 -7.64
C ASN A 398 10.92 9.79 -8.45
N ALA A 399 11.02 9.40 -9.72
CA ALA A 399 12.07 9.89 -10.61
C ALA A 399 11.95 11.40 -10.92
N ASN A 400 10.73 11.91 -11.13
CA ASN A 400 10.49 13.36 -11.28
C ASN A 400 10.90 14.15 -10.03
N TYR A 401 10.79 13.58 -8.83
CA TYR A 401 11.28 14.20 -7.59
C TYR A 401 12.81 14.34 -7.56
N LEU A 402 13.57 13.41 -8.14
CA LEU A 402 15.03 13.57 -8.35
C LEU A 402 15.38 14.67 -9.36
N LEU A 403 14.41 15.10 -10.17
CA LEU A 403 14.52 16.22 -11.10
C LEU A 403 13.98 17.54 -10.51
N ALA A 404 13.68 17.60 -9.21
CA ALA A 404 13.33 18.86 -8.57
C ALA A 404 14.48 19.88 -8.66
N ASP A 405 14.13 21.16 -8.82
CA ASP A 405 15.11 22.25 -8.78
C ASP A 405 15.21 22.84 -7.37
N LYS A 406 14.09 23.35 -6.85
CA LYS A 406 13.98 23.86 -5.48
C LYS A 406 12.56 23.64 -4.94
N ILE A 407 12.44 22.79 -3.93
CA ILE A 407 11.15 22.35 -3.38
C ILE A 407 10.34 23.49 -2.75
N THR A 408 10.99 24.42 -2.04
CA THR A 408 10.33 25.64 -1.52
C THR A 408 10.12 26.73 -2.58
N GLY A 409 10.51 26.49 -3.84
CA GLY A 409 10.26 27.37 -4.99
C GLY A 409 8.93 27.10 -5.71
N GLN A 410 8.14 26.12 -5.24
CA GLN A 410 6.80 25.83 -5.74
C GLN A 410 5.80 26.94 -5.37
N ASP A 411 4.64 26.95 -6.04
CA ASP A 411 3.53 27.84 -5.69
C ASP A 411 2.97 27.56 -4.27
N SER A 412 2.10 28.44 -3.79
CA SER A 412 1.55 28.39 -2.42
C SER A 412 0.62 27.21 -2.10
N LEU A 413 0.17 26.47 -3.11
CA LEU A 413 -0.63 25.25 -2.96
C LEU A 413 0.25 24.00 -2.95
N HIS A 414 1.46 24.05 -3.52
CA HIS A 414 2.37 22.90 -3.57
C HIS A 414 3.62 23.03 -2.68
N ASN A 415 3.91 24.22 -2.15
CA ASN A 415 5.03 24.44 -1.23
C ASN A 415 4.71 23.89 0.18
N PRO A 416 5.41 22.83 0.65
CA PRO A 416 5.10 22.17 1.92
C PRO A 416 5.51 22.96 3.16
N LEU A 417 6.55 23.80 3.08
CA LEU A 417 7.20 24.38 4.26
C LEU A 417 6.26 25.27 5.10
N PRO A 418 5.48 26.20 4.52
CA PRO A 418 4.52 27.01 5.28
C PRO A 418 3.50 26.15 6.04
N ARG A 419 2.99 25.07 5.43
CA ARG A 419 1.97 24.20 6.06
C ARG A 419 2.53 23.34 7.17
N LEU A 420 3.75 22.83 7.02
CA LEU A 420 4.44 22.13 8.10
C LEU A 420 4.71 23.05 9.30
N LEU A 421 5.01 24.34 9.06
CA LEU A 421 5.16 25.34 10.11
C LEU A 421 3.82 25.72 10.76
N GLU A 422 2.73 25.84 9.99
CA GLU A 422 1.36 26.01 10.52
C GLU A 422 0.96 24.81 11.42
N LEU A 423 1.23 23.58 10.97
CA LEU A 423 1.01 22.36 11.75
C LEU A 423 1.86 22.31 13.02
N LYS A 424 3.15 22.68 12.95
CA LYS A 424 4.00 22.80 14.13
C LYS A 424 3.42 23.82 15.11
N HIS A 425 3.03 25.00 14.65
CA HIS A 425 2.47 26.04 15.53
C HIS A 425 1.18 25.58 16.21
N TYR A 426 0.28 24.90 15.48
CA TYR A 426 -0.91 24.29 16.05
C TYR A 426 -0.58 23.25 17.13
N LEU A 427 0.32 22.31 16.85
CA LEU A 427 0.70 21.26 17.80
C LEU A 427 1.44 21.83 19.02
N ASP A 428 2.36 22.78 18.82
CA ASP A 428 3.03 23.51 19.89
C ASP A 428 2.03 24.26 20.79
N SER A 429 0.98 24.86 20.20
CA SER A 429 -0.07 25.59 20.96
C SER A 429 -0.87 24.69 21.92
N ILE A 430 -0.93 23.38 21.62
CA ILE A 430 -1.50 22.36 22.51
C ILE A 430 -0.42 21.54 23.24
N GLY A 431 0.86 21.92 23.16
CA GLY A 431 1.95 21.24 23.87
C GLY A 431 2.30 19.84 23.34
N VAL A 432 2.05 19.57 22.06
CA VAL A 432 2.39 18.31 21.39
C VAL A 432 3.56 18.54 20.44
N GLN A 433 4.62 17.73 20.52
CA GLN A 433 5.76 17.86 19.62
C GLN A 433 5.40 17.37 18.21
N LEU A 434 5.92 18.03 17.17
CA LEU A 434 5.93 17.51 15.80
C LEU A 434 7.33 17.00 15.43
N LEU A 435 7.43 15.79 14.91
CA LEU A 435 8.61 15.25 14.24
C LEU A 435 8.24 14.90 12.80
N VAL A 436 8.91 15.50 11.82
CA VAL A 436 8.74 15.16 10.39
C VAL A 436 9.74 14.06 10.02
N VAL A 437 9.29 13.05 9.26
CA VAL A 437 10.13 11.93 8.80
C VAL A 437 9.95 11.77 7.28
N PRO A 438 10.75 12.50 6.47
CA PRO A 438 10.87 12.26 5.04
C PRO A 438 11.36 10.83 4.80
N VAL A 439 10.58 10.02 4.09
CA VAL A 439 11.02 8.71 3.63
C VAL A 439 11.61 8.84 2.22
N PRO A 440 12.92 8.67 2.02
CA PRO A 440 13.53 8.71 0.69
C PRO A 440 12.82 7.80 -0.32
N VAL A 441 12.85 8.18 -1.59
CA VAL A 441 12.30 7.32 -2.65
C VAL A 441 13.29 6.21 -3.01
N LYS A 442 12.79 5.07 -3.47
CA LYS A 442 13.62 3.94 -3.92
C LYS A 442 14.65 4.37 -4.97
N GLU A 443 14.26 5.26 -5.86
CA GLU A 443 15.05 5.87 -6.92
C GLU A 443 16.23 6.70 -6.40
N GLU A 444 16.13 7.25 -5.18
CA GLU A 444 17.19 8.01 -4.50
C GLU A 444 18.21 7.07 -3.84
N ILE A 445 17.74 5.93 -3.32
CA ILE A 445 18.59 4.90 -2.70
C ILE A 445 19.29 4.04 -3.77
N TYR A 446 18.66 3.78 -4.93
CA TYR A 446 19.19 2.90 -5.99
C TYR A 446 19.49 3.63 -7.31
N GLY A 447 20.10 4.81 -7.23
CA GLY A 447 20.50 5.60 -8.40
C GLY A 447 21.35 4.83 -9.41
N GLU A 448 22.19 3.89 -8.97
CA GLU A 448 23.03 3.03 -9.81
C GLU A 448 22.24 2.00 -10.64
N ARG A 449 21.06 1.59 -10.17
CA ARG A 449 20.17 0.66 -10.88
C ARG A 449 19.15 1.40 -11.76
N LEU A 450 18.82 2.64 -11.40
CA LEU A 450 17.96 3.53 -12.18
C LEU A 450 18.69 4.09 -13.42
N VAL A 451 19.95 4.50 -13.25
CA VAL A 451 20.79 5.07 -14.31
C VAL A 451 22.16 4.37 -14.32
N ALA A 452 22.38 3.56 -15.36
CA ALA A 452 23.61 2.79 -15.53
C ALA A 452 24.87 3.68 -15.55
N GLY A 453 25.90 3.26 -14.82
CA GLY A 453 27.17 3.98 -14.70
C GLY A 453 27.18 5.10 -13.64
N THR A 454 26.14 5.19 -12.81
CA THR A 454 26.12 6.03 -11.61
C THR A 454 26.81 5.29 -10.45
N PRO A 455 27.68 5.95 -9.65
CA PRO A 455 28.26 5.32 -8.45
C PRO A 455 27.17 4.95 -7.42
N ALA A 456 27.32 3.81 -6.76
CA ALA A 456 26.34 3.28 -5.80
C ALA A 456 26.24 4.08 -4.49
N ASP A 457 27.24 4.92 -4.20
CA ASP A 457 27.34 5.84 -3.09
C ASP A 457 27.02 7.30 -3.47
N LEU A 458 26.75 7.59 -4.75
CA LEU A 458 26.40 8.94 -5.19
C LEU A 458 25.02 9.32 -4.63
N CYS A 459 24.97 10.36 -3.81
CA CYS A 459 23.70 11.00 -3.48
C CYS A 459 23.14 11.73 -4.70
N VAL A 460 22.09 11.16 -5.29
CA VAL A 460 21.49 11.62 -6.56
C VAL A 460 20.46 12.74 -6.41
N ASN A 461 20.11 13.13 -5.17
CA ASN A 461 19.05 14.12 -4.90
C ASN A 461 19.51 15.32 -4.04
N PRO A 462 20.36 16.23 -4.56
CA PRO A 462 20.74 17.44 -3.82
C PRO A 462 19.55 18.31 -3.39
N ALA A 463 18.49 18.41 -4.20
CA ALA A 463 17.32 19.26 -3.91
C ALA A 463 16.49 18.73 -2.73
N GLY A 464 16.27 17.41 -2.64
CA GLY A 464 15.60 16.78 -1.51
C GLY A 464 16.37 16.93 -0.20
N ARG A 465 17.70 16.72 -0.24
CA ARG A 465 18.61 16.88 0.90
C ARG A 465 18.66 18.33 1.39
N GLU A 466 18.72 19.29 0.47
CA GLU A 466 18.63 20.72 0.76
C GLU A 466 17.28 21.08 1.40
N PHE A 467 16.18 20.51 0.93
CA PHE A 467 14.86 20.76 1.52
C PHE A 467 14.75 20.23 2.97
N THR A 468 15.33 19.06 3.27
CA THR A 468 15.46 18.58 4.66
C THR A 468 16.23 19.60 5.52
N ARG A 469 17.30 20.19 4.98
CA ARG A 469 18.07 21.25 5.65
C ARG A 469 17.26 22.55 5.82
N GLU A 470 16.48 22.96 4.82
CA GLU A 470 15.57 24.12 4.89
C GLU A 470 14.50 23.94 5.98
N MET A 471 13.88 22.75 6.09
CA MET A 471 12.92 22.44 7.16
C MET A 471 13.55 22.55 8.56
N LEU A 472 14.72 21.94 8.77
CA LEU A 472 15.44 22.01 10.04
C LEU A 472 15.85 23.46 10.37
N ALA A 473 16.34 24.22 9.39
CA ALA A 473 16.72 25.62 9.56
C ALA A 473 15.52 26.51 9.93
N ALA A 474 14.34 26.24 9.35
CA ALA A 474 13.08 26.92 9.67
C ALA A 474 12.51 26.57 11.06
N GLY A 475 13.09 25.61 11.78
CA GLY A 475 12.71 25.27 13.16
C GLY A 475 11.80 24.05 13.29
N LEU A 476 11.64 23.24 12.25
CA LEU A 476 11.02 21.92 12.36
C LEU A 476 12.04 20.91 12.93
N ASP A 477 11.57 19.96 13.73
CA ASP A 477 12.33 18.74 14.00
C ASP A 477 12.11 17.78 12.83
N VAL A 478 13.21 17.32 12.22
CA VAL A 478 13.17 16.38 11.09
C VAL A 478 14.13 15.23 11.38
N LEU A 479 13.65 13.99 11.25
CA LEU A 479 14.50 12.80 11.29
C LEU A 479 14.95 12.45 9.88
N ASP A 480 16.23 12.69 9.58
CA ASP A 480 16.85 12.25 8.34
C ASP A 480 17.19 10.75 8.40
N ILE A 481 16.38 9.91 7.76
CA ILE A 481 16.61 8.45 7.68
C ILE A 481 17.43 8.01 6.45
N TYR A 482 17.82 8.94 5.56
CA TYR A 482 18.60 8.59 4.37
C TYR A 482 19.91 7.85 4.68
N PRO A 483 20.73 8.26 5.68
CA PRO A 483 21.97 7.54 6.00
C PRO A 483 21.72 6.08 6.45
N ALA A 484 20.63 5.82 7.18
CA ALA A 484 20.29 4.49 7.64
C ALA A 484 19.82 3.58 6.50
N LEU A 485 19.08 4.12 5.52
CA LEU A 485 18.68 3.38 4.33
C LEU A 485 19.86 3.10 3.39
N MET A 486 20.80 4.03 3.25
CA MET A 486 22.06 3.80 2.52
C MET A 486 22.96 2.76 3.22
N ALA A 487 22.96 2.72 4.55
CA ALA A 487 23.65 1.68 5.32
C ALA A 487 22.97 0.30 5.17
N ALA A 488 21.64 0.24 5.19
CA ALA A 488 20.89 -0.99 4.96
C ALA A 488 21.11 -1.55 3.55
N LYS A 489 21.08 -0.68 2.52
CA LYS A 489 21.39 -0.99 1.12
C LYS A 489 22.74 -1.69 0.94
N ALA A 490 23.74 -1.39 1.77
CA ALA A 490 25.06 -2.02 1.69
C ALA A 490 25.06 -3.52 2.06
N GLY A 491 23.98 -4.03 2.66
CA GLY A 491 23.76 -5.46 2.93
C GLY A 491 22.73 -6.14 2.01
N ASP A 492 22.30 -5.48 0.94
CA ASP A 492 21.35 -6.04 -0.02
C ASP A 492 21.97 -7.14 -0.90
N GLU A 493 21.27 -8.26 -1.06
CA GLU A 493 21.68 -9.40 -1.88
C GLU A 493 20.47 -9.98 -2.64
N PRO A 494 20.49 -10.09 -3.99
CA PRO A 494 19.30 -10.47 -4.76
C PRO A 494 18.69 -11.82 -4.34
N PRO A 495 17.36 -11.95 -4.16
CA PRO A 495 16.30 -10.96 -4.41
C PRO A 495 15.96 -10.08 -3.19
N HIS A 496 16.74 -10.12 -2.12
CA HIS A 496 16.48 -9.41 -0.86
C HIS A 496 17.15 -8.03 -0.85
N PHE A 497 16.33 -6.99 -0.88
CA PHE A 497 16.77 -5.60 -0.91
C PHE A 497 16.11 -4.81 0.21
N SER A 498 16.65 -3.63 0.51
CA SER A 498 16.07 -2.68 1.47
C SER A 498 14.78 -2.02 0.97
N TYR A 499 14.51 -2.05 -0.34
CA TYR A 499 13.20 -1.75 -0.95
C TYR A 499 12.66 -2.92 -1.77
N GLN A 500 11.34 -2.99 -1.87
CA GLN A 500 10.67 -3.97 -2.72
C GLN A 500 10.96 -3.71 -4.20
N ARG A 501 11.21 -4.77 -4.97
CA ARG A 501 11.69 -4.67 -6.35
C ARG A 501 10.63 -4.09 -7.29
N TYR A 502 9.38 -4.56 -7.15
CA TYR A 502 8.25 -4.21 -8.00
C TYR A 502 7.26 -3.23 -7.33
N ASP A 503 7.64 -2.61 -6.21
CA ASP A 503 6.77 -1.75 -5.39
C ASP A 503 7.51 -0.46 -4.99
N THR A 504 6.81 0.60 -4.61
CA THR A 504 7.40 1.86 -4.13
C THR A 504 7.95 1.79 -2.70
N HIS A 505 7.49 0.85 -1.88
CA HIS A 505 7.79 0.79 -0.45
C HIS A 505 9.13 0.11 -0.13
N TRP A 506 9.61 0.36 1.09
CA TRP A 506 10.70 -0.41 1.68
C TRP A 506 10.31 -1.90 1.80
N ALA A 507 11.32 -2.75 1.93
CA ALA A 507 11.17 -4.08 2.48
C ALA A 507 11.70 -4.08 3.94
N LEU A 508 11.70 -5.24 4.59
CA LEU A 508 12.03 -5.35 6.02
C LEU A 508 13.39 -4.75 6.42
N PRO A 509 14.52 -4.93 5.69
CA PRO A 509 15.81 -4.37 6.11
C PRO A 509 15.79 -2.83 6.18
N GLY A 510 15.27 -2.17 5.14
CA GLY A 510 15.14 -0.71 5.11
C GLY A 510 14.15 -0.19 6.16
N MET A 511 13.04 -0.89 6.38
CA MET A 511 12.08 -0.53 7.42
C MET A 511 12.68 -0.63 8.82
N LEU A 512 13.40 -1.71 9.13
CA LEU A 512 14.05 -1.88 10.44
C LEU A 512 15.13 -0.81 10.68
N ALA A 513 15.98 -0.52 9.70
CA ALA A 513 16.99 0.54 9.80
C ALA A 513 16.37 1.93 10.06
N ALA A 514 15.25 2.24 9.40
CA ALA A 514 14.50 3.46 9.66
C ALA A 514 13.84 3.48 11.06
N MET A 515 13.30 2.35 11.52
CA MET A 515 12.67 2.25 12.84
C MET A 515 13.67 2.29 13.99
N GLU A 516 14.88 1.79 13.81
CA GLU A 516 15.97 1.93 14.79
C GLU A 516 16.30 3.40 15.03
N GLN A 517 16.48 4.19 13.96
CA GLN A 517 16.71 5.64 14.07
C GLN A 517 15.52 6.37 14.71
N LEU A 518 14.29 5.98 14.36
CA LEU A 518 13.09 6.59 14.93
C LEU A 518 12.94 6.27 16.43
N ALA A 519 13.20 5.03 16.84
CA ALA A 519 13.21 4.63 18.25
C ALA A 519 14.31 5.36 19.02
N ALA A 520 15.52 5.47 18.46
CA ALA A 520 16.61 6.25 19.06
C ALA A 520 16.22 7.71 19.24
N ARG A 521 15.58 8.35 18.25
CA ARG A 521 15.09 9.74 18.38
C ARG A 521 13.97 9.90 19.41
N VAL A 522 13.06 8.92 19.49
CA VAL A 522 11.94 8.93 20.44
C VAL A 522 12.42 8.78 21.89
N THR A 523 13.37 7.89 22.14
CA THR A 523 13.93 7.67 23.50
C THR A 523 14.78 8.84 24.02
N GLN A 524 15.23 9.73 23.12
CA GLN A 524 15.96 10.96 23.47
C GLN A 524 15.07 12.13 23.93
N TYR A 525 13.75 12.09 23.73
CA TYR A 525 12.87 13.18 24.18
C TYR A 525 12.83 13.25 25.71
N ALA A 526 12.90 14.46 26.27
CA ALA A 526 12.91 14.69 27.71
C ALA A 526 11.71 14.07 28.46
N TRP A 527 10.55 13.93 27.81
CA TRP A 527 9.34 13.34 28.38
C TRP A 527 9.29 11.79 28.33
N TYR A 528 10.26 11.12 27.69
CA TYR A 528 10.23 9.66 27.49
C TYR A 528 10.18 8.87 28.80
N GLY A 529 11.00 9.24 29.80
CA GLY A 529 10.99 8.61 31.12
C GLY A 529 9.64 8.73 31.85
N ASP A 530 8.97 9.88 31.69
CA ASP A 530 7.67 10.19 32.29
C ASP A 530 6.48 9.66 31.45
N ALA A 531 6.74 8.97 30.34
CA ALA A 531 5.70 8.39 29.49
C ALA A 531 5.36 6.93 29.87
N GLY A 532 6.06 6.35 30.86
CA GLY A 532 5.74 5.02 31.39
C GLY A 532 6.10 3.86 30.46
N ALA A 533 7.12 4.02 29.62
CA ALA A 533 7.59 3.01 28.67
C ALA A 533 7.79 1.63 29.30
N GLN A 534 7.32 0.58 28.61
CA GLN A 534 7.46 -0.82 29.00
C GLN A 534 8.16 -1.64 27.89
N PRO A 535 9.48 -1.45 27.63
CA PRO A 535 10.21 -2.28 26.67
C PRO A 535 10.10 -3.77 27.00
N GLY A 536 9.94 -4.61 25.98
CA GLY A 536 9.74 -6.06 26.16
C GLY A 536 8.32 -6.49 26.61
N SER A 537 7.35 -5.56 26.66
CA SER A 537 5.93 -5.90 26.90
C SER A 537 5.19 -6.43 25.66
N LEU A 538 5.85 -6.39 24.49
CA LEU A 538 5.37 -6.90 23.22
C LEU A 538 6.33 -7.97 22.68
N ASN A 539 5.80 -8.96 21.99
CA ASN A 539 6.58 -9.99 21.31
C ASN A 539 6.74 -9.64 19.83
N MET A 540 7.88 -9.99 19.24
CA MET A 540 8.11 -9.89 17.79
C MET A 540 8.26 -11.31 17.22
N GLN A 541 7.56 -11.59 16.13
CA GLN A 541 7.58 -12.86 15.43
C GLN A 541 7.91 -12.66 13.95
N GLU A 542 8.83 -13.46 13.42
CA GLU A 542 9.13 -13.53 11.99
C GLU A 542 8.01 -14.26 11.23
N THR A 543 7.65 -13.75 10.06
CA THR A 543 6.68 -14.36 9.14
C THR A 543 6.96 -13.88 7.71
N THR A 544 6.18 -14.34 6.74
CA THR A 544 6.31 -13.95 5.33
C THR A 544 4.98 -13.48 4.75
N THR A 545 5.02 -12.57 3.79
CA THR A 545 3.85 -12.12 3.03
C THR A 545 4.14 -12.09 1.54
N MET A 546 3.13 -12.24 0.70
CA MET A 546 3.28 -12.25 -0.76
C MET A 546 2.71 -10.96 -1.34
N ARG A 547 3.54 -10.18 -2.05
CA ARG A 547 3.15 -8.89 -2.65
C ARG A 547 3.45 -8.86 -4.15
N GLU A 548 2.43 -8.55 -4.95
CA GLU A 548 2.57 -8.28 -6.40
C GLU A 548 3.45 -7.06 -6.68
N GLY A 549 3.31 -6.03 -5.84
CA GLY A 549 4.00 -4.75 -5.96
C GLY A 549 3.18 -3.71 -6.71
N ASP A 550 3.07 -2.51 -6.14
CA ASP A 550 2.22 -1.45 -6.67
C ASP A 550 2.60 -0.96 -8.08
N LEU A 551 3.86 -1.12 -8.51
CA LEU A 551 4.33 -0.67 -9.83
C LEU A 551 3.94 -1.59 -10.98
N VAL A 552 3.60 -2.86 -10.72
CA VAL A 552 3.14 -3.79 -11.78
C VAL A 552 1.89 -3.25 -12.46
N ALA A 553 0.97 -2.66 -11.70
CA ALA A 553 -0.27 -2.09 -12.22
C ALA A 553 -0.05 -0.88 -13.17
N HIS A 554 1.13 -0.24 -13.13
CA HIS A 554 1.51 0.92 -13.92
C HIS A 554 2.33 0.59 -15.21
N LEU A 555 2.59 -0.70 -15.46
CA LEU A 555 3.23 -1.20 -16.68
C LEU A 555 2.25 -1.37 -17.86
N PRO A 556 2.72 -1.48 -19.11
CA PRO A 556 1.89 -1.97 -20.22
C PRO A 556 1.37 -3.38 -19.93
N ASP A 557 0.12 -3.69 -20.33
CA ASP A 557 -0.55 -4.95 -19.94
C ASP A 557 0.21 -6.21 -20.37
N ALA A 558 0.82 -6.18 -21.56
CA ALA A 558 1.67 -7.26 -22.08
C ALA A 558 2.98 -7.50 -21.29
N GLU A 559 3.34 -6.60 -20.36
CA GLU A 559 4.53 -6.73 -19.53
C GLU A 559 4.23 -7.20 -18.10
N LYS A 560 3.00 -7.01 -17.60
CA LYS A 560 2.63 -7.28 -16.19
C LYS A 560 2.97 -8.71 -15.76
N ALA A 561 2.66 -9.69 -16.61
CA ALA A 561 2.93 -11.11 -16.34
C ALA A 561 4.43 -11.47 -16.22
N LYS A 562 5.36 -10.58 -16.58
CA LYS A 562 6.81 -10.78 -16.38
C LYS A 562 7.25 -10.54 -14.93
N TYR A 563 6.39 -9.94 -14.10
CA TYR A 563 6.69 -9.47 -12.74
C TYR A 563 5.77 -10.16 -11.72
N PRO A 564 6.02 -11.44 -11.40
CA PRO A 564 5.22 -12.18 -10.41
C PRO A 564 5.42 -11.61 -8.99
N ALA A 565 4.51 -11.96 -8.08
CA ALA A 565 4.59 -11.50 -6.70
C ALA A 565 5.84 -11.99 -5.96
N ASP A 566 6.46 -11.11 -5.17
CA ASP A 566 7.58 -11.43 -4.28
C ASP A 566 7.06 -11.95 -2.93
N THR A 567 7.71 -13.01 -2.42
CA THR A 567 7.55 -13.44 -1.02
C THR A 567 8.56 -12.69 -0.17
N LEU A 568 8.06 -11.84 0.72
CA LEU A 568 8.84 -10.92 1.54
C LEU A 568 8.90 -11.39 3.00
N PRO A 569 10.07 -11.40 3.65
CA PRO A 569 10.15 -11.52 5.10
C PRO A 569 9.59 -10.26 5.74
N VAL A 570 8.84 -10.42 6.82
CA VAL A 570 8.15 -9.35 7.56
C VAL A 570 8.07 -9.73 9.03
N MET A 571 8.00 -8.74 9.91
CA MET A 571 7.77 -8.94 11.34
C MET A 571 6.28 -8.81 11.66
N LYS A 572 5.82 -9.48 12.72
CA LYS A 572 4.49 -9.32 13.32
C LYS A 572 4.66 -9.10 14.82
N ILE A 573 4.09 -8.03 15.33
CA ILE A 573 4.15 -7.66 16.75
C ILE A 573 2.88 -8.13 17.46
N LEU A 574 3.05 -8.77 18.60
CA LEU A 574 1.97 -9.37 19.38
C LEU A 574 1.94 -8.82 20.80
N LYS A 575 0.73 -8.70 21.37
CA LYS A 575 0.48 -8.42 22.78
C LYS A 575 -0.22 -9.63 23.40
N GLY A 576 0.57 -10.53 23.97
CA GLY A 576 0.11 -11.90 24.27
C GLY A 576 0.02 -12.71 22.98
N SER A 577 -1.15 -13.28 22.67
CA SER A 577 -1.46 -13.95 21.40
C SER A 577 -1.90 -13.01 20.28
N GLU A 578 -2.45 -11.84 20.63
CA GLU A 578 -3.15 -10.99 19.67
C GLU A 578 -2.19 -10.04 18.93
N PRO A 579 -2.44 -9.73 17.65
CA PRO A 579 -1.75 -8.65 16.93
C PRO A 579 -1.81 -7.34 17.71
N TYR A 580 -0.67 -6.67 17.85
CA TYR A 580 -0.60 -5.41 18.56
C TYR A 580 -1.38 -4.30 17.80
N LYS A 581 -2.01 -3.41 18.57
CA LYS A 581 -2.67 -2.22 18.03
C LYS A 581 -2.68 -1.11 19.07
N GLY A 582 -2.04 0.01 18.77
CA GLY A 582 -2.06 1.18 19.64
C GLY A 582 -3.45 1.80 19.75
N GLY A 583 -3.90 2.01 20.99
CA GLY A 583 -5.18 2.65 21.28
C GLY A 583 -5.10 4.17 21.30
N LYS A 584 -6.26 4.83 21.38
CA LYS A 584 -6.39 6.30 21.48
C LYS A 584 -5.60 6.96 22.62
N ASN A 585 -5.24 6.20 23.66
CA ASN A 585 -4.47 6.69 24.82
C ASN A 585 -2.95 6.62 24.61
N ALA A 586 -2.48 6.12 23.46
CA ALA A 586 -1.08 6.18 23.05
C ALA A 586 -0.50 7.59 23.24
N PRO A 587 0.72 7.74 23.78
CA PRO A 587 1.43 9.02 23.84
C PRO A 587 1.95 9.47 22.46
N ILE A 588 2.08 8.55 21.51
CA ILE A 588 2.57 8.83 20.15
C ILE A 588 1.42 8.64 19.15
N LEU A 589 1.25 9.61 18.25
CA LEU A 589 0.49 9.45 17.01
C LEU A 589 1.49 9.38 15.86
N LEU A 590 1.57 8.24 15.18
CA LEU A 590 2.22 8.14 13.89
C LEU A 590 1.16 8.40 12.81
N MET A 591 1.33 9.47 12.03
CA MET A 591 0.47 9.76 10.89
C MET A 591 1.26 9.82 9.59
N GLY A 592 0.67 9.36 8.50
CA GLY A 592 1.41 9.22 7.25
C GLY A 592 0.65 8.72 6.05
N ASP A 593 1.41 8.41 5.02
CA ASP A 593 0.93 7.79 3.79
C ASP A 593 0.93 6.25 3.88
N SER A 594 0.93 5.56 2.74
CA SER A 594 0.98 4.10 2.65
C SER A 594 2.20 3.47 3.35
N PHE A 595 3.33 4.18 3.56
CA PHE A 595 4.46 3.67 4.32
C PHE A 595 4.11 3.39 5.79
N THR A 596 3.16 4.12 6.39
CA THR A 596 2.64 3.81 7.73
C THR A 596 1.53 2.75 7.71
N GLY A 597 1.06 2.33 6.53
CA GLY A 597 -0.13 1.49 6.35
C GLY A 597 0.12 0.05 5.89
N VAL A 598 1.05 -0.17 4.95
CA VAL A 598 1.18 -1.46 4.22
C VAL A 598 1.32 -2.66 5.16
N PHE A 599 2.40 -2.74 5.94
CA PHE A 599 2.61 -3.83 6.90
C PHE A 599 1.88 -3.60 8.24
N GLU A 600 1.36 -2.40 8.50
CA GLU A 600 0.65 -2.09 9.74
C GLU A 600 -0.79 -2.63 9.72
N SER A 601 -1.51 -2.39 8.62
CA SER A 601 -2.97 -2.53 8.55
C SER A 601 -3.48 -3.45 7.44
N VAL A 602 -2.66 -3.78 6.44
CA VAL A 602 -3.09 -4.55 5.26
C VAL A 602 -2.40 -5.92 5.26
N ASP A 603 -1.08 -5.93 5.12
CA ASP A 603 -0.28 -7.15 5.12
C ASP A 603 0.13 -7.50 6.55
N GLN A 604 0.01 -8.77 6.94
CA GLN A 604 0.23 -9.33 8.29
C GLN A 604 -0.61 -8.77 9.44
N LYS A 605 -0.91 -7.47 9.43
CA LYS A 605 -1.58 -6.68 10.47
C LYS A 605 -0.73 -6.68 11.75
N SER A 606 -0.19 -5.51 12.09
CA SER A 606 0.82 -5.28 13.15
C SER A 606 2.28 -5.61 12.78
N GLY A 607 2.70 -5.39 11.53
CA GLY A 607 4.09 -5.52 11.07
C GLY A 607 4.74 -4.22 10.60
N GLY A 608 4.07 -3.08 10.76
CA GLY A 608 4.49 -1.79 10.21
C GLY A 608 5.24 -0.88 11.20
N PRO A 609 5.53 0.36 10.77
CA PRO A 609 6.30 1.32 11.57
C PRO A 609 5.70 1.63 12.95
N GLY A 610 4.38 1.61 13.11
CA GLY A 610 3.75 1.91 14.39
C GLY A 610 3.97 0.79 15.39
N SER A 611 3.70 -0.44 14.95
CA SER A 611 3.95 -1.66 15.72
C SER A 611 5.42 -1.86 16.06
N LEU A 612 6.33 -1.65 15.10
CA LEU A 612 7.78 -1.76 15.31
C LEU A 612 8.32 -0.70 16.26
N LEU A 613 7.86 0.55 16.15
CA LEU A 613 8.22 1.62 17.08
C LEU A 613 7.70 1.34 18.49
N ALA A 614 6.49 0.79 18.62
CA ALA A 614 5.93 0.39 19.91
C ALA A 614 6.74 -0.75 20.56
N TYR A 615 7.15 -1.75 19.78
CA TYR A 615 8.04 -2.82 20.23
C TYR A 615 9.40 -2.28 20.72
N ALA A 616 10.04 -1.43 19.92
CA ALA A 616 11.38 -0.90 20.22
C ALA A 616 11.41 0.10 21.39
N THR A 617 10.37 0.92 21.56
CA THR A 617 10.31 1.96 22.61
C THR A 617 9.52 1.54 23.84
N GLY A 618 8.70 0.49 23.77
CA GLY A 618 7.77 0.13 24.85
C GLY A 618 6.67 1.16 25.10
N LEU A 619 6.48 2.14 24.22
CA LEU A 619 5.38 3.11 24.28
C LEU A 619 4.28 2.74 23.29
N ASP A 620 3.02 2.95 23.64
CA ASP A 620 1.93 2.74 22.69
C ASP A 620 1.99 3.77 21.54
N VAL A 621 1.74 3.30 20.31
CA VAL A 621 1.75 4.12 19.09
C VAL A 621 0.42 3.97 18.35
N GLN A 622 -0.39 5.03 18.34
CA GLN A 622 -1.60 5.09 17.52
C GLN A 622 -1.20 5.42 16.08
N VAL A 623 -1.70 4.67 15.09
CA VAL A 623 -1.40 4.90 13.66
C VAL A 623 -2.58 5.51 12.93
N LEU A 624 -2.31 6.49 12.06
CA LEU A 624 -3.27 7.17 11.20
C LEU A 624 -2.73 7.29 9.77
N THR A 625 -3.16 6.36 8.90
CA THR A 625 -2.77 6.36 7.49
C THR A 625 -3.77 7.13 6.61
N SER A 626 -3.28 7.82 5.59
CA SER A 626 -4.05 8.20 4.40
C SER A 626 -3.41 7.64 3.13
N TRP A 627 -4.15 6.77 2.45
CA TRP A 627 -3.69 6.05 1.26
C TRP A 627 -3.61 7.00 0.06
N GLY A 628 -2.45 7.05 -0.60
CA GLY A 628 -2.16 8.06 -1.64
C GLY A 628 -2.19 9.51 -1.15
N GLY A 629 -2.30 9.72 0.17
CA GLY A 629 -2.82 10.93 0.78
C GLY A 629 -1.83 11.71 1.65
N GLY A 630 -0.52 11.61 1.39
CA GLY A 630 0.55 12.11 2.26
C GLY A 630 0.29 13.51 2.85
N PRO A 631 0.17 14.58 2.02
CA PRO A 631 -0.16 15.92 2.50
C PRO A 631 -1.51 16.03 3.21
N GLY A 632 -2.50 15.21 2.85
CA GLY A 632 -3.87 15.32 3.38
C GLY A 632 -4.11 14.63 4.73
N VAL A 633 -3.18 13.84 5.25
CA VAL A 633 -3.40 13.04 6.47
C VAL A 633 -3.70 13.90 7.70
N TYR A 634 -3.16 15.11 7.79
CA TYR A 634 -3.42 15.99 8.94
C TYR A 634 -4.90 16.42 9.03
N HIS A 635 -5.66 16.47 7.92
CA HIS A 635 -7.12 16.71 7.99
C HIS A 635 -7.86 15.60 8.74
N ARG A 636 -7.32 14.36 8.72
CA ARG A 636 -7.83 13.25 9.54
C ARG A 636 -7.47 13.48 11.01
N MET A 637 -6.23 13.90 11.30
CA MET A 637 -5.79 14.26 12.66
C MET A 637 -6.65 15.40 13.26
N MET A 638 -7.03 16.41 12.48
CA MET A 638 -7.89 17.50 12.97
C MET A 638 -9.29 17.05 13.42
N LYS A 639 -9.75 15.87 12.99
CA LYS A 639 -10.99 15.22 13.48
C LYS A 639 -10.78 14.47 14.81
N MET A 640 -9.53 14.17 15.18
CA MET A 640 -9.15 13.40 16.39
C MET A 640 -8.98 14.26 17.65
N LYS A 641 -9.71 15.38 17.78
CA LYS A 641 -9.53 16.40 18.84
C LYS A 641 -9.47 15.82 20.28
N LYS A 642 -10.18 14.72 20.54
CA LYS A 642 -10.18 14.04 21.84
C LYS A 642 -8.95 13.16 22.05
N ASP A 643 -8.56 12.35 21.07
CA ASP A 643 -7.38 11.48 21.14
C ASP A 643 -6.08 12.29 21.27
N MET A 644 -6.06 13.52 20.76
CA MET A 644 -4.99 14.50 21.00
C MET A 644 -4.83 14.88 22.49
N GLN A 645 -5.72 14.44 23.40
CA GLN A 645 -5.59 14.68 24.84
C GLN A 645 -4.47 13.85 25.50
N SER A 646 -4.17 12.64 24.99
CA SER A 646 -3.07 11.80 25.51
C SER A 646 -1.73 12.01 24.81
N LYS A 647 -1.69 12.75 23.70
CA LYS A 647 -0.50 12.83 22.84
C LYS A 647 0.59 13.70 23.45
N ARG A 648 1.83 13.24 23.30
CA ARG A 648 3.08 13.97 23.53
C ARG A 648 3.81 14.26 22.22
N LEU A 649 3.68 13.36 21.23
CA LEU A 649 4.36 13.44 19.95
C LEU A 649 3.42 13.07 18.79
N VAL A 650 3.46 13.88 17.73
CA VAL A 650 3.00 13.50 16.39
C VAL A 650 4.23 13.26 15.52
N ILE A 651 4.34 12.07 14.95
CA ILE A 651 5.32 11.71 13.93
C ILE A 651 4.61 11.81 12.59
N TYR A 652 5.05 12.69 11.70
CA TYR A 652 4.53 12.84 10.36
C TYR A 652 5.49 12.19 9.36
N MET A 653 5.16 10.95 8.96
CA MET A 653 6.01 10.10 8.12
C MET A 653 5.37 9.89 6.75
N MET A 654 6.08 10.25 5.69
CA MET A 654 5.63 10.00 4.31
C MET A 654 6.79 10.03 3.33
N THR A 655 6.57 9.46 2.16
CA THR A 655 7.48 9.50 1.02
C THR A 655 7.83 10.92 0.59
N ALA A 656 9.12 11.17 0.42
CA ALA A 656 9.66 12.50 0.14
C ALA A 656 9.21 13.06 -1.23
N ARG A 657 8.73 12.20 -2.15
CA ARG A 657 8.19 12.65 -3.45
C ARG A 657 7.02 13.62 -3.30
N ASP A 658 6.22 13.50 -2.24
CA ASP A 658 4.98 14.27 -2.07
C ASP A 658 5.27 15.68 -1.49
N PHE A 659 6.55 16.00 -1.27
CA PHE A 659 7.02 17.39 -1.13
C PHE A 659 7.15 18.13 -2.47
N TRP A 660 7.21 17.44 -3.62
CA TRP A 660 7.42 18.04 -4.94
C TRP A 660 6.36 17.60 -5.96
N GLN A 661 5.63 18.57 -6.54
CA GLN A 661 4.57 18.33 -7.53
C GLN A 661 3.62 17.22 -7.09
N SER A 662 3.20 17.30 -5.82
CA SER A 662 2.16 16.43 -5.27
C SER A 662 0.87 16.62 -6.07
N PRO A 663 0.15 15.55 -6.43
CA PRO A 663 -1.20 15.65 -7.03
C PRO A 663 -2.26 16.09 -6.01
N MET A 664 -1.86 16.33 -4.75
CA MET A 664 -2.66 16.91 -3.69
C MET A 664 -2.05 18.23 -3.23
N GLU A 665 -2.90 19.24 -3.09
CA GLU A 665 -2.54 20.52 -2.53
C GLU A 665 -2.18 20.39 -1.04
N TRP A 666 -1.19 21.18 -0.63
CA TRP A 666 -0.86 21.48 0.75
C TRP A 666 -1.83 22.56 1.25
N ASP A 667 -3.04 22.09 1.54
CA ASP A 667 -4.14 22.88 2.08
C ASP A 667 -3.74 23.65 3.35
N ALA A 668 -4.49 24.71 3.68
CA ALA A 668 -4.33 25.43 4.94
C ALA A 668 -5.05 24.72 6.09
N LEU A 669 -4.53 24.86 7.32
CA LEU A 669 -5.31 24.51 8.51
C LEU A 669 -6.53 25.44 8.64
N ARG A 670 -7.73 24.89 8.45
CA ARG A 670 -9.04 25.54 8.63
C ARG A 670 -9.83 24.90 9.77
#